data_AF-A0A7K7TE02-F1
#
_entry.id   AF-A0A7K7TE02-F1
#
_cell.length_a   1.000
_cell.length_b   1.000
_cell.length_c   1.000
_cell.angle_alpha   90.00
_cell.angle_beta   90.00
_cell.angle_gamma   90.00
#
_symmetry.space_group_name_H-M   'P 1'
#
loop_
_entity.id
_entity.type
_entity.pdbx_description
1 polymer ?
#
loop_
_entity_poly.entity_id
_entity_poly.type
_entity_poly.pdbx_seq_one_letter_code
_entity_poly.pdbx_strand_id
1 'polypeptide(L)'
;MEKFGMSFGGGPSRKELLDTIETQKQQLLRYQARLKDVVQAYKSLLKEKEALEASLKVLSVPPDGALGAAAPGSDPLDDRSSVHSEDSAGTATSADTAASGASARGDTVTSEDTPGTAAPQRAEEPGGADGDGGDSERRLLQLKAQLATLTGALATVTQEKSRMEASYQAERRQMKQEREEAARRAREEAERRERELRALREQLAETKARLITQQHERAREQGDHAVMLRELQELLRAERELRRDAELQLEQSRDALGGGAGAAERAQGQEQLVRQLSQELEQLKRELRGVREENSRPDPRIQELQEEMAGLKNHFQVQLVQEMKKTAQAEEQLRHRAQMEERRVADLEGRVSQASELLGTYEKAKQKDQLVIQKLKDRIVQLDLENKTLAIAASSRAPGDIHGDEANLDVNVLKDKMEKLKKLLQAATGKGQADVEEPELPRGSGDGEKATAGYYQQELRQLKEEFERYKVRAQLVLKNKSSKDINLAKELEEAQEQLAELREKYVALQLSSDDTEKQHRQDMEAKRQELCQLQQLHRQELERCQLEYQERALRLEEELHKQRDRALAVLAEKDQELEQLRALALPRGLQGSRSGDSPGRDAAEALPQALQLPCSPEPTLFLYAEQLARKEVEVSALRKHRHRLELQLHRLQESGLAEREKHREEVAALQGQIQKSARDRSREGANLEYLKNIVFRFLTLPDARGRQQTLSAILTILHFSPEEKQSVARHSAQGGWWLHGKR
;
A
#
# COMPACT_ATOMS: atom_id res chain seq x y z
N MET A 1 -32.90 -21.49 -25.15
CA MET A 1 -33.65 -20.35 -24.58
C MET A 1 -33.38 -20.16 -23.09
N GLU A 2 -32.14 -20.39 -22.62
CA GLU A 2 -31.68 -20.00 -21.26
C GLU A 2 -30.80 -18.73 -21.29
N LYS A 3 -30.67 -18.09 -22.46
CA LYS A 3 -29.81 -16.90 -22.68
C LYS A 3 -30.51 -15.56 -22.47
N PHE A 4 -31.78 -15.56 -22.06
CA PHE A 4 -32.48 -14.36 -21.63
C PHE A 4 -32.96 -14.62 -20.22
N GLY A 5 -32.31 -13.98 -19.24
CA GLY A 5 -32.60 -14.08 -17.81
C GLY A 5 -33.96 -13.53 -17.42
N MET A 6 -35.02 -14.14 -17.94
CA MET A 6 -36.39 -13.95 -17.49
C MET A 6 -36.73 -15.15 -16.62
N SER A 7 -36.40 -15.07 -15.33
CA SER A 7 -37.05 -15.92 -14.34
C SER A 7 -38.50 -15.50 -14.23
N PHE A 8 -39.36 -16.19 -14.98
CA PHE A 8 -40.81 -16.09 -14.88
C PHE A 8 -41.21 -16.45 -13.44
N GLY A 9 -41.75 -15.48 -12.69
CA GLY A 9 -42.59 -15.69 -11.50
C GLY A 9 -42.19 -16.85 -10.59
N GLY A 10 -40.92 -16.98 -10.23
CA GLY A 10 -40.47 -17.95 -9.27
C GLY A 10 -41.00 -17.54 -7.91
N GLY A 11 -41.93 -18.32 -7.34
CA GLY A 11 -42.18 -18.26 -5.91
C GLY A 11 -40.87 -18.36 -5.11
N PRO A 12 -40.88 -18.01 -3.82
CA PRO A 12 -39.68 -17.94 -3.00
C PRO A 12 -38.79 -19.15 -3.25
N SER A 13 -37.51 -18.89 -3.54
CA SER A 13 -36.60 -19.94 -3.97
C SER A 13 -36.57 -21.07 -2.94
N ARG A 14 -36.33 -22.32 -3.36
CA ARG A 14 -36.26 -23.47 -2.42
C ARG A 14 -35.33 -23.19 -1.23
N LYS A 15 -34.29 -22.39 -1.44
CA LYS A 15 -33.36 -21.91 -0.41
C LYS A 15 -34.04 -20.91 0.54
N GLU A 16 -34.73 -19.90 0.03
CA GLU A 16 -35.52 -18.97 0.85
C GLU A 16 -36.63 -19.67 1.66
N LEU A 17 -37.27 -20.70 1.08
CA LEU A 17 -38.26 -21.53 1.80
C LEU A 17 -37.62 -22.35 2.92
N LEU A 18 -36.41 -22.88 2.72
CA LEU A 18 -35.67 -23.56 3.78
C LEU A 18 -35.22 -22.59 4.87
N ASP A 19 -34.71 -21.41 4.50
CA ASP A 19 -34.31 -20.37 5.44
C ASP A 19 -35.51 -19.85 6.25
N THR A 20 -36.68 -19.71 5.63
CA THR A 20 -37.94 -19.37 6.33
C THR A 20 -38.41 -20.48 7.25
N ILE A 21 -38.29 -21.75 6.87
CA ILE A 21 -38.60 -22.89 7.75
C ILE A 21 -37.62 -22.94 8.94
N GLU A 22 -36.33 -22.67 8.72
CA GLU A 22 -35.33 -22.64 9.78
C GLU A 22 -35.56 -21.48 10.76
N THR A 23 -35.86 -20.28 10.26
CA THR A 23 -36.23 -19.14 11.10
C THR A 23 -37.53 -19.38 11.86
N GLN A 24 -38.55 -19.98 11.24
CA GLN A 24 -39.78 -20.39 11.92
C GLN A 24 -39.53 -21.46 13.01
N LYS A 25 -38.66 -22.45 12.75
CA LYS A 25 -38.24 -23.44 13.76
C LYS A 25 -37.53 -22.77 14.94
N GLN A 26 -36.63 -21.82 14.68
CA GLN A 26 -35.97 -21.06 15.74
C GLN A 26 -36.98 -20.23 16.55
N GLN A 27 -37.97 -19.62 15.91
CA GLN A 27 -39.05 -18.90 16.59
C GLN A 27 -39.90 -19.85 17.45
N LEU A 28 -40.28 -21.02 16.93
CA LEU A 28 -41.03 -22.03 17.70
C LEU A 28 -40.26 -22.53 18.92
N LEU A 29 -38.95 -22.75 18.80
CA LEU A 29 -38.10 -23.12 19.94
C LEU A 29 -38.04 -22.01 20.99
N ARG A 30 -37.95 -20.74 20.57
CA ARG A 30 -38.01 -19.59 21.48
C ARG A 30 -39.36 -19.51 22.19
N TYR A 31 -40.47 -19.71 21.48
CA TYR A 31 -41.80 -19.74 22.09
C TYR A 31 -41.97 -20.93 23.04
N GLN A 32 -41.43 -22.10 22.69
CA GLN A 32 -41.46 -23.27 23.56
C GLN A 32 -40.67 -23.05 24.85
N ALA A 33 -39.49 -22.42 24.78
CA ALA A 33 -38.71 -22.05 25.96
C ALA A 33 -39.48 -21.06 26.85
N ARG A 34 -39.99 -19.97 26.27
CA ARG A 34 -40.81 -18.99 26.99
C ARG A 34 -42.04 -19.63 27.64
N LEU A 35 -42.71 -20.57 26.95
CA LEU A 35 -43.88 -21.26 27.49
C LEU A 35 -43.49 -22.19 28.66
N LYS A 36 -42.34 -22.87 28.58
CA LYS A 36 -41.80 -23.65 29.70
C LYS A 36 -41.51 -22.76 30.91
N ASP A 37 -40.90 -21.59 30.69
CA ASP A 37 -40.61 -20.63 31.74
C ASP A 37 -41.89 -20.08 32.38
N VAL A 38 -42.91 -19.76 31.57
CA VAL A 38 -44.23 -19.32 32.06
C VAL A 38 -44.92 -20.43 32.87
N VAL A 39 -44.86 -21.69 32.41
CA VAL A 39 -45.42 -22.83 33.16
C VAL A 39 -44.66 -23.05 34.48
N GLN A 40 -43.34 -22.86 34.50
CA GLN A 40 -42.55 -22.96 35.72
C GLN A 40 -42.86 -21.83 36.70
N ALA A 41 -42.98 -20.59 36.21
CA ALA A 41 -43.41 -19.44 37.00
C ALA A 41 -44.84 -19.62 37.54
N TYR A 42 -45.75 -20.19 36.74
CA TYR A 42 -47.10 -20.51 37.20
C TYR A 42 -47.09 -21.58 38.31
N LYS A 43 -46.23 -22.60 38.19
CA LYS A 43 -46.06 -23.62 39.23
C LYS A 43 -45.46 -23.07 40.52
N SER A 44 -44.52 -22.12 40.46
CA SER A 44 -44.00 -21.46 41.66
C SER A 44 -45.05 -20.55 42.29
N LEU A 45 -45.79 -19.79 41.48
CA LEU A 45 -46.89 -18.93 41.95
C LEU A 45 -48.01 -19.76 42.60
N LEU A 46 -48.32 -20.94 42.06
CA LEU A 46 -49.28 -21.87 42.68
C LEU A 46 -48.81 -22.35 44.05
N LYS A 47 -47.52 -22.67 44.21
CA LYS A 47 -46.97 -23.05 45.53
C LYS A 47 -47.02 -21.89 46.52
N GLU A 48 -46.73 -20.67 46.08
CA GLU A 48 -46.88 -19.46 46.90
C GLU A 48 -48.34 -19.24 47.30
N LYS A 49 -49.28 -19.39 46.36
CA LYS A 49 -50.72 -19.32 46.62
C LYS A 49 -51.16 -20.39 47.63
N GLU A 50 -50.75 -21.63 47.46
CA GLU A 50 -51.07 -22.73 48.39
C GLU A 50 -50.50 -22.48 49.80
N ALA A 51 -49.28 -21.95 49.89
CA ALA A 51 -48.66 -21.56 51.15
C ALA A 51 -49.39 -20.38 51.83
N LEU A 52 -49.80 -19.38 51.05
CA LEU A 52 -50.59 -18.25 51.53
C LEU A 52 -52.02 -18.66 51.94
N GLU A 53 -52.66 -19.55 51.19
CA GLU A 53 -53.96 -20.11 51.57
C GLU A 53 -53.87 -20.96 52.84
N ALA A 54 -52.79 -21.73 53.03
CA ALA A 54 -52.54 -22.43 54.28
C ALA A 54 -52.37 -21.46 55.46
N SER A 55 -51.68 -20.33 55.24
CA SER A 55 -51.55 -19.27 56.24
C SER A 55 -52.88 -18.58 56.57
N LEU A 56 -53.71 -18.30 55.56
CA LEU A 56 -55.02 -17.70 55.72
C LEU A 56 -55.98 -18.64 56.45
N LYS A 57 -56.02 -19.93 56.08
CA LYS A 57 -56.84 -20.95 56.76
C LYS A 57 -56.51 -21.08 58.23
N VAL A 58 -55.23 -20.96 58.57
CA VAL A 58 -54.74 -20.96 59.95
C VAL A 58 -55.19 -19.72 60.73
N LEU A 59 -55.13 -18.53 60.11
CA LEU A 59 -55.55 -17.27 60.71
C LEU A 59 -57.08 -17.11 60.81
N SER A 60 -57.84 -17.80 59.95
CA SER A 60 -59.30 -17.74 59.91
C SER A 60 -60.02 -18.68 60.89
N VAL A 61 -59.29 -19.49 61.67
CA VAL A 61 -59.90 -20.31 62.74
C VAL A 61 -60.09 -19.41 63.98
N PRO A 62 -61.33 -19.06 64.36
CA PRO A 62 -61.57 -18.21 65.52
C PRO A 62 -61.23 -18.94 66.83
N PRO A 63 -60.74 -18.25 67.87
CA PRO A 63 -60.69 -18.82 69.21
C PRO A 63 -62.14 -18.91 69.75
N ASP A 64 -62.64 -20.12 69.94
CA ASP A 64 -63.96 -20.36 70.53
C ASP A 64 -64.07 -19.71 71.93
N GLY A 65 -65.03 -18.78 72.04
CA GLY A 65 -65.60 -18.34 73.33
C GLY A 65 -65.66 -16.83 73.57
N ALA A 66 -66.55 -16.09 72.90
CA ALA A 66 -67.23 -14.92 73.46
C ALA A 66 -68.44 -14.50 72.60
N LEU A 67 -69.65 -14.65 73.17
CA LEU A 67 -70.93 -14.20 72.64
C LEU A 67 -71.07 -12.67 72.75
N GLY A 68 -71.66 -12.02 71.73
CA GLY A 68 -72.01 -10.59 71.82
C GLY A 68 -72.57 -9.92 70.57
N ALA A 69 -73.75 -10.37 70.12
CA ALA A 69 -74.87 -9.58 69.53
C ALA A 69 -74.73 -8.65 68.29
N ALA A 70 -75.63 -8.93 67.32
CA ALA A 70 -76.39 -8.03 66.42
C ALA A 70 -75.66 -7.40 65.20
N ALA A 71 -75.70 -7.96 63.97
CA ALA A 71 -76.76 -8.08 62.94
C ALA A 71 -76.78 -6.86 61.93
N PRO A 72 -77.40 -6.96 60.72
CA PRO A 72 -76.72 -7.28 59.45
C PRO A 72 -76.99 -6.28 58.29
N GLY A 73 -76.24 -6.38 57.16
CA GLY A 73 -76.74 -5.88 55.85
C GLY A 73 -75.72 -5.40 54.79
N SER A 74 -75.25 -6.34 53.97
CA SER A 74 -75.00 -6.27 52.49
C SER A 74 -74.11 -5.18 51.84
N ASP A 75 -72.95 -5.65 51.35
CA ASP A 75 -72.08 -5.20 50.23
C ASP A 75 -72.81 -5.16 48.84
N PRO A 76 -72.17 -4.85 47.66
CA PRO A 76 -70.76 -4.50 47.34
C PRO A 76 -70.57 -3.33 46.32
N LEU A 77 -69.32 -2.87 46.09
CA LEU A 77 -68.65 -2.82 44.77
C LEU A 77 -67.41 -1.88 44.72
N ASP A 78 -66.27 -2.53 44.45
CA ASP A 78 -65.19 -2.18 43.52
C ASP A 78 -64.50 -0.79 43.47
N ASP A 79 -63.20 -0.86 43.80
CA ASP A 79 -62.08 -0.67 42.87
C ASP A 79 -61.75 0.76 42.41
N ARG A 80 -60.64 1.31 42.94
CA ARG A 80 -59.53 1.88 42.14
C ARG A 80 -58.36 2.40 43.00
N SER A 81 -57.33 1.57 43.01
CA SER A 81 -55.95 1.90 42.63
C SER A 81 -55.38 3.32 42.82
N SER A 82 -54.25 3.31 43.55
CA SER A 82 -52.94 3.83 43.11
C SER A 82 -52.71 5.33 43.15
N VAL A 83 -52.36 5.78 44.35
CA VAL A 83 -51.59 7.00 44.62
C VAL A 83 -50.08 6.72 44.53
N HIS A 84 -49.38 7.63 43.83
CA HIS A 84 -47.97 8.02 43.99
C HIS A 84 -46.84 7.02 43.65
N SER A 85 -46.11 7.33 42.57
CA SER A 85 -44.65 7.14 42.56
C SER A 85 -44.01 8.25 41.73
N GLU A 86 -43.46 9.23 42.45
CA GLU A 86 -42.56 10.27 41.95
C GLU A 86 -41.17 9.70 41.67
N ASP A 87 -40.54 10.24 40.63
CA ASP A 87 -39.11 10.47 40.42
C ASP A 87 -38.04 9.52 41.01
N SER A 88 -37.24 8.94 40.10
CA SER A 88 -35.77 9.02 40.18
C SER A 88 -35.08 8.35 39.00
N ALA A 89 -34.38 9.13 38.18
CA ALA A 89 -32.95 8.98 37.92
C ALA A 89 -32.52 9.76 36.66
N GLY A 90 -32.14 11.02 36.87
CA GLY A 90 -31.27 11.77 35.97
C GLY A 90 -29.80 11.66 36.44
N THR A 91 -29.00 10.95 35.65
CA THR A 91 -27.63 11.27 35.20
C THR A 91 -26.83 12.38 35.91
N ALA A 92 -25.63 12.05 36.41
CA ALA A 92 -24.37 12.81 36.27
C ALA A 92 -23.19 11.89 36.67
N THR A 93 -22.35 11.42 35.72
CA THR A 93 -21.03 11.99 35.36
C THR A 93 -20.12 12.30 36.55
N SER A 94 -18.99 11.58 36.67
CA SER A 94 -17.64 12.12 36.43
C SER A 94 -16.58 11.10 36.83
N ALA A 95 -15.65 10.85 35.92
CA ALA A 95 -14.38 10.22 36.17
C ALA A 95 -13.31 11.30 36.13
N ASP A 96 -12.42 11.33 37.13
CA ASP A 96 -11.03 11.76 36.94
C ASP A 96 -10.11 11.23 38.06
N THR A 97 -9.24 10.30 37.66
CA THR A 97 -7.77 10.34 37.75
C THR A 97 -7.05 10.71 39.07
N ALA A 98 -6.49 9.65 39.70
CA ALA A 98 -5.12 9.46 40.22
C ALA A 98 -4.56 10.18 41.49
N ALA A 99 -3.75 9.36 42.19
CA ALA A 99 -2.58 9.64 43.02
C ALA A 99 -2.76 9.82 44.54
N SER A 100 -2.35 8.79 45.29
CA SER A 100 -1.23 8.80 46.28
C SER A 100 -1.53 7.91 47.49
N GLY A 101 -0.58 7.04 47.83
CA GLY A 101 -0.68 6.10 48.94
C GLY A 101 -0.11 6.61 50.27
N ALA A 102 -0.44 5.89 51.34
CA ALA A 102 0.31 5.63 52.58
C ALA A 102 -0.67 4.88 53.51
N SER A 103 -0.46 3.59 53.78
CA SER A 103 0.38 3.04 54.85
C SER A 103 -0.12 3.29 56.28
N ALA A 104 -0.55 2.18 56.89
CA ALA A 104 -0.36 1.76 58.29
C ALA A 104 -1.15 2.43 59.44
N ARG A 105 -2.07 1.64 60.02
CA ARG A 105 -2.10 1.11 61.41
C ARG A 105 -3.56 0.82 61.76
N GLY A 106 -3.93 -0.44 61.99
CA GLY A 106 -3.96 -1.04 63.33
C GLY A 106 -5.33 -0.70 63.96
N ASP A 107 -6.19 -1.64 64.34
CA ASP A 107 -5.93 -2.85 65.07
C ASP A 107 -7.19 -3.75 65.02
N THR A 108 -6.96 -5.07 64.94
CA THR A 108 -7.64 -6.17 65.66
C THR A 108 -9.17 -6.11 65.86
N VAL A 109 -9.96 -7.13 65.53
CA VAL A 109 -9.88 -8.53 66.01
C VAL A 109 -10.61 -9.44 65.01
N THR A 110 -9.86 -10.41 64.48
CA THR A 110 -10.22 -11.76 63.99
C THR A 110 -11.07 -12.50 65.03
N SER A 111 -12.01 -13.40 64.78
CA SER A 111 -12.32 -14.31 63.67
C SER A 111 -13.43 -15.23 64.22
N GLU A 112 -14.23 -15.79 63.31
CA GLU A 112 -14.71 -17.18 63.31
C GLU A 112 -14.84 -17.91 64.67
N ASP A 113 -16.04 -18.37 65.02
CA ASP A 113 -16.26 -19.82 64.97
C ASP A 113 -17.73 -20.26 65.08
N THR A 114 -17.93 -21.42 64.49
CA THR A 114 -19.11 -22.25 64.26
C THR A 114 -19.72 -22.88 65.55
N PRO A 115 -20.82 -23.67 65.47
CA PRO A 115 -21.88 -23.77 66.47
C PRO A 115 -21.76 -24.99 67.41
N GLY A 116 -22.49 -24.97 68.54
CA GLY A 116 -22.60 -26.14 69.41
C GLY A 116 -23.52 -25.96 70.62
N THR A 117 -24.73 -26.52 70.50
CA THR A 117 -25.40 -27.44 71.46
C THR A 117 -25.55 -27.04 72.94
N ALA A 118 -26.79 -26.94 73.43
CA ALA A 118 -27.17 -27.40 74.78
C ALA A 118 -28.69 -27.50 74.99
N ALA A 119 -29.18 -28.73 75.10
CA ALA A 119 -30.15 -29.18 76.11
C ALA A 119 -29.51 -30.43 76.77
N PRO A 120 -29.83 -30.90 78.01
CA PRO A 120 -31.11 -30.72 78.74
C PRO A 120 -30.98 -30.63 80.30
N GLN A 121 -32.14 -30.68 80.98
CA GLN A 121 -32.40 -31.09 82.39
C GLN A 121 -32.17 -30.10 83.56
N ARG A 122 -33.27 -29.66 84.17
CA ARG A 122 -33.56 -29.89 85.60
C ARG A 122 -35.07 -29.93 85.84
N ALA A 123 -35.49 -31.00 86.50
CA ALA A 123 -36.83 -31.23 87.02
C ALA A 123 -36.90 -30.70 88.45
N GLU A 124 -37.98 -30.00 88.80
CA GLU A 124 -38.61 -30.04 90.11
C GLU A 124 -40.13 -29.86 89.94
N GLU A 125 -40.87 -30.82 90.49
CA GLU A 125 -42.29 -30.87 90.85
C GLU A 125 -42.28 -31.52 92.25
N PRO A 126 -43.25 -31.31 93.17
CA PRO A 126 -44.68 -31.20 92.88
C PRO A 126 -45.49 -30.23 93.78
N GLY A 127 -46.75 -29.96 93.43
CA GLY A 127 -47.69 -29.33 94.38
C GLY A 127 -49.03 -28.92 93.79
N GLY A 128 -49.97 -29.87 93.73
CA GLY A 128 -51.30 -29.76 93.12
C GLY A 128 -52.18 -28.57 93.48
N ALA A 129 -53.05 -28.21 92.53
CA ALA A 129 -54.43 -27.83 92.78
C ALA A 129 -55.25 -28.06 91.50
N ASP A 130 -56.45 -28.60 91.69
CA ASP A 130 -57.33 -29.20 90.69
C ASP A 130 -57.81 -28.28 89.56
N GLY A 131 -57.91 -28.88 88.36
CA GLY A 131 -59.01 -28.72 87.41
C GLY A 131 -59.26 -27.33 86.77
N ASP A 132 -58.62 -27.06 85.62
CA ASP A 132 -59.20 -26.41 84.40
C ASP A 132 -58.16 -26.26 83.24
N GLY A 133 -57.27 -27.23 83.04
CA GLY A 133 -56.07 -27.08 82.18
C GLY A 133 -56.16 -27.62 80.74
N GLY A 134 -57.21 -28.38 80.40
CA GLY A 134 -57.28 -29.09 79.12
C GLY A 134 -57.44 -28.17 77.92
N ASP A 135 -58.16 -27.06 78.08
CA ASP A 135 -58.45 -26.14 76.98
C ASP A 135 -57.30 -25.15 76.74
N SER A 136 -56.54 -24.79 77.77
CA SER A 136 -55.34 -23.96 77.66
C SER A 136 -54.18 -24.71 77.00
N GLU A 137 -53.97 -25.99 77.33
CA GLU A 137 -52.98 -26.84 76.64
C GLU A 137 -53.34 -27.11 75.17
N ARG A 138 -54.63 -27.35 74.87
CA ARG A 138 -55.11 -27.50 73.48
C ARG A 138 -54.92 -26.23 72.67
N ARG A 139 -55.22 -25.05 73.24
CA ARG A 139 -54.97 -23.74 72.62
C ARG A 139 -53.48 -23.50 72.39
N LEU A 140 -52.62 -23.89 73.34
CA LEU A 140 -51.16 -23.80 73.17
C LEU A 140 -50.64 -24.72 72.06
N LEU A 141 -51.16 -25.93 71.94
CA LEU A 141 -50.82 -26.85 70.85
C LEU A 141 -51.32 -26.35 69.49
N GLN A 142 -52.52 -25.75 69.45
CA GLN A 142 -53.07 -25.14 68.24
C GLN A 142 -52.24 -23.94 67.79
N LEU A 143 -51.90 -23.01 68.70
CA LEU A 143 -51.02 -21.88 68.39
C LEU A 143 -49.62 -22.34 67.93
N LYS A 144 -49.06 -23.40 68.53
CA LYS A 144 -47.80 -24.00 68.08
C LYS A 144 -47.91 -24.57 66.66
N ALA A 145 -49.01 -25.24 66.31
CA ALA A 145 -49.24 -25.75 64.96
C ALA A 145 -49.44 -24.61 63.94
N GLN A 146 -50.13 -23.53 64.33
CA GLN A 146 -50.31 -22.33 63.50
C GLN A 146 -48.98 -21.60 63.26
N LEU A 147 -48.16 -21.44 64.30
CA LEU A 147 -46.80 -20.89 64.18
C LEU A 147 -45.90 -21.76 63.31
N ALA A 148 -45.94 -23.09 63.45
CA ALA A 148 -45.16 -23.99 62.60
C ALA A 148 -45.55 -23.88 61.12
N THR A 149 -46.86 -23.75 60.83
CA THR A 149 -47.37 -23.59 59.47
C THR A 149 -46.97 -22.24 58.86
N LEU A 150 -47.08 -21.14 59.62
CA LEU A 150 -46.63 -19.81 59.18
C LEU A 150 -45.11 -19.76 58.96
N THR A 151 -44.36 -20.42 59.84
CA THR A 151 -42.89 -20.54 59.71
C THR A 151 -42.52 -21.35 58.46
N GLY A 152 -43.23 -22.43 58.18
CA GLY A 152 -43.07 -23.22 56.95
C GLY A 152 -43.39 -22.42 55.67
N ALA A 153 -44.50 -21.67 55.66
CA ALA A 153 -44.86 -20.81 54.54
C ALA A 153 -43.80 -19.71 54.30
N LEU A 154 -43.34 -19.05 55.36
CA LEU A 154 -42.30 -18.02 55.28
C LEU A 154 -40.95 -18.61 54.83
N ALA A 155 -40.61 -19.82 55.26
CA ALA A 155 -39.43 -20.55 54.78
C ALA A 155 -39.53 -20.86 53.27
N THR A 156 -40.70 -21.26 52.76
CA THR A 156 -40.87 -21.50 51.31
C THR A 156 -40.78 -20.23 50.47
N VAL A 157 -41.40 -19.12 50.91
CA VAL A 157 -41.33 -17.83 50.20
C VAL A 157 -39.90 -17.27 50.24
N THR A 158 -39.19 -17.38 51.36
CA THR A 158 -37.79 -16.96 51.45
C THR A 158 -36.87 -17.82 50.58
N GLN A 159 -37.12 -19.14 50.51
CA GLN A 159 -36.37 -20.05 49.64
C GLN A 159 -36.60 -19.73 48.15
N GLU A 160 -37.85 -19.57 47.70
CA GLU A 160 -38.14 -19.23 46.30
C GLU A 160 -37.64 -17.81 45.95
N LYS A 161 -37.73 -16.84 46.87
CA LYS A 161 -37.11 -15.51 46.69
C LYS A 161 -35.60 -15.61 46.50
N SER A 162 -34.89 -16.35 47.36
CA SER A 162 -33.45 -16.54 47.24
C SER A 162 -33.06 -17.24 45.93
N ARG A 163 -33.89 -18.18 45.47
CA ARG A 163 -33.70 -18.89 44.20
C ARG A 163 -33.86 -17.95 43.00
N MET A 164 -34.90 -17.11 43.01
CA MET A 164 -35.15 -16.11 41.97
C MET A 164 -34.06 -15.02 41.95
N GLU A 165 -33.57 -14.60 43.12
CA GLU A 165 -32.46 -13.65 43.21
C GLU A 165 -31.16 -14.28 42.68
N ALA A 166 -30.88 -15.54 43.00
CA ALA A 166 -29.72 -16.25 42.49
C ALA A 166 -29.77 -16.44 40.96
N SER A 167 -30.93 -16.82 40.40
CA SER A 167 -31.10 -16.94 38.95
C SER A 167 -30.98 -15.60 38.24
N TYR A 168 -31.57 -14.54 38.79
CA TYR A 168 -31.41 -13.18 38.25
C TYR A 168 -29.95 -12.70 38.26
N GLN A 169 -29.21 -12.99 39.35
CA GLN A 169 -27.79 -12.65 39.42
C GLN A 169 -26.96 -13.45 38.40
N ALA A 170 -27.27 -14.73 38.19
CA ALA A 170 -26.62 -15.56 37.18
C ALA A 170 -26.91 -15.07 35.76
N GLU A 171 -28.18 -14.81 35.43
CA GLU A 171 -28.59 -14.24 34.14
C GLU A 171 -27.94 -12.87 33.89
N ARG A 172 -27.89 -12.00 34.91
CA ARG A 172 -27.21 -10.70 34.80
C ARG A 172 -25.72 -10.85 34.49
N ARG A 173 -25.04 -11.86 35.07
CA ARG A 173 -23.64 -12.16 34.78
C ARG A 173 -23.49 -12.72 33.37
N GLN A 174 -24.35 -13.64 32.97
CA GLN A 174 -24.36 -14.20 31.62
C GLN A 174 -24.57 -13.12 30.56
N MET A 175 -25.58 -12.25 30.72
CA MET A 175 -25.85 -11.15 29.80
C MET A 175 -24.69 -10.15 29.71
N LYS A 176 -23.93 -9.94 30.80
CA LYS A 176 -22.70 -9.15 30.76
C LYS A 176 -21.60 -9.83 29.96
N GLN A 177 -21.39 -11.13 30.19
CA GLN A 177 -20.41 -11.93 29.44
C GLN A 177 -20.75 -11.97 27.95
N GLU A 178 -22.01 -12.23 27.58
CA GLU A 178 -22.47 -12.22 26.19
C GLU A 178 -22.26 -10.85 25.52
N ARG A 179 -22.50 -9.75 26.24
CA ARG A 179 -22.22 -8.40 25.76
C ARG A 179 -20.72 -8.15 25.57
N GLU A 180 -19.89 -8.60 26.50
CA GLU A 180 -18.43 -8.48 26.41
C GLU A 180 -17.87 -9.32 25.25
N GLU A 181 -18.37 -10.55 25.05
CA GLU A 181 -18.01 -11.40 23.92
C GLU A 181 -18.46 -10.81 22.58
N ALA A 182 -19.70 -10.31 22.50
CA ALA A 182 -20.18 -9.61 21.30
C ALA A 182 -19.35 -8.37 21.00
N ALA A 183 -18.96 -7.60 22.03
CA ALA A 183 -18.07 -6.46 21.88
C ALA A 183 -16.65 -6.87 21.42
N ARG A 184 -16.12 -7.98 21.93
CA ARG A 184 -14.83 -8.54 21.47
C ARG A 184 -14.90 -8.97 20.00
N ARG A 185 -15.93 -9.71 19.60
CA ARG A 185 -16.15 -10.12 18.20
C ARG A 185 -16.26 -8.92 17.27
N ALA A 186 -17.02 -7.90 17.66
CA ALA A 186 -17.13 -6.66 16.88
C ALA A 186 -15.78 -5.93 16.73
N ARG A 187 -14.95 -5.90 17.79
CA ARG A 187 -13.58 -5.34 17.74
C ARG A 187 -12.67 -6.14 16.81
N GLU A 188 -12.68 -7.47 16.93
CA GLU A 188 -11.87 -8.33 16.05
C GLU A 188 -12.27 -8.19 14.58
N GLU A 189 -13.57 -8.11 14.28
CA GLU A 189 -14.02 -7.86 12.92
C GLU A 189 -13.65 -6.46 12.43
N ALA A 190 -13.71 -5.43 13.29
CA ALA A 190 -13.24 -4.09 12.94
C ALA A 190 -11.74 -4.10 12.62
N GLU A 191 -10.92 -4.77 13.44
CA GLU A 191 -9.49 -4.94 13.18
C GLU A 191 -9.21 -5.72 11.88
N ARG A 192 -10.00 -6.76 11.57
CA ARG A 192 -9.90 -7.50 10.30
C ARG A 192 -10.19 -6.59 9.12
N ARG A 193 -11.30 -5.82 9.18
CA ARG A 193 -11.66 -4.84 8.15
C ARG A 193 -10.60 -3.74 8.01
N GLU A 194 -10.02 -3.27 9.12
CA GLU A 194 -8.91 -2.30 9.07
C GLU A 194 -7.67 -2.88 8.39
N ARG A 195 -7.31 -4.14 8.66
CA ARG A 195 -6.19 -4.81 8.00
C ARG A 195 -6.45 -4.98 6.50
N GLU A 196 -7.66 -5.39 6.11
CA GLU A 196 -8.08 -5.49 4.71
C GLU A 196 -8.02 -4.14 4.00
N LEU A 197 -8.52 -3.07 4.64
CA LEU A 197 -8.44 -1.71 4.10
C LEU A 197 -6.99 -1.22 3.96
N ARG A 198 -6.10 -1.57 4.89
CA ARG A 198 -4.66 -1.25 4.78
C ARG A 198 -4.03 -1.99 3.61
N ALA A 199 -4.28 -3.30 3.47
CA ALA A 199 -3.77 -4.11 2.36
C ALA A 199 -4.28 -3.59 0.99
N LEU A 200 -5.56 -3.24 0.88
CA LEU A 200 -6.13 -2.66 -0.34
C LEU A 200 -5.52 -1.29 -0.67
N ARG A 201 -5.23 -0.47 0.35
CA ARG A 201 -4.53 0.81 0.16
C ARG A 201 -3.09 0.62 -0.32
N GLU A 202 -2.38 -0.37 0.21
CA GLU A 202 -1.03 -0.73 -0.22
C GLU A 202 -1.03 -1.22 -1.67
N GLN A 203 -1.94 -2.13 -2.05
CA GLN A 203 -2.10 -2.59 -3.43
C GLN A 203 -2.44 -1.43 -4.39
N LEU A 204 -3.28 -0.50 -3.96
CA LEU A 204 -3.62 0.68 -4.74
C LEU A 204 -2.42 1.63 -4.88
N ALA A 205 -1.57 1.75 -3.87
CA ALA A 205 -0.33 2.51 -3.94
C ALA A 205 0.70 1.83 -4.88
N GLU A 206 0.85 0.50 -4.80
CA GLU A 206 1.73 -0.27 -5.67
C GLU A 206 1.30 -0.19 -7.15
N THR A 207 0.02 -0.36 -7.44
CA THR A 207 -0.51 -0.24 -8.81
C THR A 207 -0.35 1.17 -9.35
N LYS A 208 -0.57 2.21 -8.53
CA LYS A 208 -0.25 3.59 -8.92
C LYS A 208 1.23 3.79 -9.20
N ALA A 209 2.11 3.25 -8.37
CA ALA A 209 3.56 3.33 -8.58
C ALA A 209 3.97 2.65 -9.89
N ARG A 210 3.45 1.44 -10.17
CA ARG A 210 3.67 0.71 -11.43
C ARG A 210 3.16 1.48 -12.65
N LEU A 211 1.99 2.12 -12.53
CA LEU A 211 1.47 2.97 -13.61
C LEU A 211 2.38 4.17 -13.88
N ILE A 212 2.88 4.82 -12.82
CA ILE A 212 3.81 5.95 -12.95
C ILE A 212 5.12 5.51 -13.61
N THR A 213 5.68 4.35 -13.23
CA THR A 213 6.91 3.84 -13.86
C THR A 213 6.70 3.53 -15.34
N GLN A 214 5.59 2.88 -15.69
CA GLN A 214 5.24 2.61 -17.10
C GLN A 214 5.05 3.91 -17.91
N GLN A 215 4.46 4.95 -17.31
CA GLN A 215 4.35 6.26 -17.96
C GLN A 215 5.72 6.89 -18.21
N HIS A 216 6.66 6.77 -17.26
CA HIS A 216 8.01 7.28 -17.43
C HIS A 216 8.80 6.48 -18.48
N GLU A 217 8.63 5.16 -18.53
CA GLU A 217 9.23 4.29 -19.56
C GLU A 217 8.69 4.65 -20.95
N ARG A 218 7.38 4.76 -21.12
CA ARG A 218 6.78 5.19 -22.40
C ARG A 218 7.24 6.59 -22.81
N ALA A 219 7.38 7.52 -21.87
CA ALA A 219 7.90 8.85 -22.16
C ALA A 219 9.38 8.82 -22.56
N ARG A 220 10.19 7.93 -21.96
CA ARG A 220 11.59 7.70 -22.35
C ARG A 220 11.68 7.11 -23.75
N GLU A 221 10.91 6.05 -24.04
CA GLU A 221 10.84 5.43 -25.37
C GLU A 221 10.40 6.45 -26.44
N GLN A 222 9.38 7.28 -26.15
CA GLN A 222 8.98 8.38 -27.03
C GLN A 222 10.10 9.40 -27.24
N GLY A 223 10.88 9.68 -26.20
CA GLY A 223 12.10 10.49 -26.29
C GLY A 223 13.13 9.88 -27.23
N ASP A 224 13.41 8.59 -27.07
CA ASP A 224 14.37 7.85 -27.90
C ASP A 224 13.89 7.77 -29.35
N HIS A 225 12.60 7.49 -29.59
CA HIS A 225 12.00 7.55 -30.92
C HIS A 225 12.13 8.94 -31.56
N ALA A 226 11.97 10.01 -30.78
CA ALA A 226 12.15 11.37 -31.29
C ALA A 226 13.61 11.66 -31.65
N VAL A 227 14.58 11.15 -30.88
CA VAL A 227 16.01 11.27 -31.20
C VAL A 227 16.35 10.46 -32.46
N MET A 228 15.94 9.20 -32.54
CA MET A 228 16.15 8.37 -33.73
C MET A 228 15.53 9.00 -34.99
N LEU A 229 14.35 9.61 -34.88
CA LEU A 229 13.74 10.33 -36.01
C LEU A 229 14.54 11.56 -36.43
N ARG A 230 15.16 12.29 -35.48
CA ARG A 230 16.04 13.43 -35.80
C ARG A 230 17.31 12.94 -36.49
N GLU A 231 17.93 11.89 -35.98
CA GLU A 231 19.13 11.27 -36.59
C GLU A 231 18.83 10.75 -38.00
N LEU A 232 17.71 10.05 -38.21
CA LEU A 232 17.28 9.60 -39.54
C LEU A 232 17.02 10.79 -40.49
N GLN A 233 16.44 11.89 -39.99
CA GLN A 233 16.26 13.11 -40.78
C GLN A 233 17.61 13.77 -41.12
N GLU A 234 18.58 13.76 -40.20
CA GLU A 234 19.93 14.29 -40.44
C GLU A 234 20.69 13.44 -41.46
N LEU A 235 20.66 12.11 -41.33
CA LEU A 235 21.23 11.19 -42.32
C LEU A 235 20.58 11.38 -43.69
N LEU A 236 19.27 11.52 -43.76
CA LEU A 236 18.56 11.72 -45.02
C LEU A 236 18.84 13.11 -45.63
N ARG A 237 19.10 14.14 -44.81
CA ARG A 237 19.60 15.44 -45.28
C ARG A 237 21.02 15.30 -45.82
N ALA A 238 21.92 14.64 -45.10
CA ALA A 238 23.29 14.40 -45.51
C ALA A 238 23.36 13.58 -46.81
N GLU A 239 22.54 12.53 -46.97
CA GLU A 239 22.45 11.77 -48.22
C GLU A 239 21.95 12.63 -49.38
N ARG A 240 20.99 13.53 -49.15
CA ARG A 240 20.50 14.47 -50.18
C ARG A 240 21.57 15.49 -50.55
N GLU A 241 22.35 15.98 -49.60
CA GLU A 241 23.48 16.87 -49.84
C GLU A 241 24.57 16.17 -50.64
N LEU A 242 24.98 14.97 -50.23
CA LEU A 242 25.93 14.14 -50.98
C LEU A 242 25.46 13.83 -52.40
N ARG A 243 24.15 13.53 -52.59
CA ARG A 243 23.59 13.33 -53.94
C ARG A 243 23.67 14.60 -54.78
N ARG A 244 23.33 15.77 -54.22
CA ARG A 244 23.43 17.06 -54.92
C ARG A 244 24.88 17.38 -55.28
N ASP A 245 25.82 17.14 -54.37
CA ASP A 245 27.24 17.37 -54.61
C ASP A 245 27.76 16.44 -55.72
N ALA A 246 27.35 15.18 -55.73
CA ALA A 246 27.66 14.24 -56.80
C ALA A 246 27.02 14.64 -58.14
N GLU A 247 25.76 15.10 -58.15
CA GLU A 247 25.08 15.63 -59.33
C GLU A 247 25.79 16.87 -59.88
N LEU A 248 26.19 17.82 -59.03
CA LEU A 248 26.99 18.98 -59.38
C LEU A 248 28.34 18.58 -59.98
N GLN A 249 29.03 17.60 -59.39
CA GLN A 249 30.29 17.07 -59.93
C GLN A 249 30.08 16.41 -61.30
N LEU A 250 28.99 15.67 -61.48
CA LEU A 250 28.64 15.07 -62.77
C LEU A 250 28.31 16.14 -63.81
N GLU A 251 27.54 17.17 -63.46
CA GLU A 251 27.25 18.31 -64.32
C GLU A 251 28.53 19.06 -64.70
N GLN A 252 29.41 19.37 -63.75
CA GLN A 252 30.70 19.99 -64.02
C GLN A 252 31.57 19.14 -64.94
N SER A 253 31.60 17.81 -64.73
CA SER A 253 32.33 16.90 -65.62
C SER A 253 31.70 16.83 -67.01
N ARG A 254 30.37 16.86 -67.11
CA ARG A 254 29.61 16.87 -68.36
C ARG A 254 29.79 18.19 -69.11
N ASP A 255 29.85 19.31 -68.41
CA ASP A 255 30.11 20.64 -68.97
C ASP A 255 31.57 20.78 -69.39
N ALA A 256 32.52 20.19 -68.65
CA ALA A 256 33.91 20.10 -69.08
C ALA A 256 34.07 19.28 -70.36
N LEU A 257 33.31 18.17 -70.48
CA LEU A 257 33.24 17.36 -71.70
C LEU A 257 32.45 18.05 -72.82
N GLY A 258 31.39 18.79 -72.49
CA GLY A 258 30.50 19.52 -73.41
C GLY A 258 31.13 20.80 -73.95
N GLY A 259 31.98 21.47 -73.17
CA GLY A 259 32.89 22.53 -73.64
C GLY A 259 33.92 21.99 -74.66
N GLY A 260 34.12 20.67 -74.66
CA GLY A 260 34.80 19.92 -75.71
C GLY A 260 34.04 19.82 -77.03
N ALA A 261 32.79 20.28 -77.15
CA ALA A 261 32.09 20.38 -78.44
C ALA A 261 32.80 21.37 -79.40
N GLY A 262 33.33 22.46 -78.86
CA GLY A 262 34.26 23.32 -79.61
C GLY A 262 35.62 22.64 -79.86
N ALA A 263 36.00 21.65 -79.06
CA ALA A 263 37.13 20.78 -79.34
C ALA A 263 36.80 19.73 -80.42
N ALA A 264 35.54 19.40 -80.72
CA ALA A 264 35.15 18.55 -81.84
C ALA A 264 35.20 19.30 -83.18
N GLU A 265 34.75 20.56 -83.23
CA GLU A 265 34.93 21.42 -84.42
C GLU A 265 36.41 21.81 -84.60
N ARG A 266 37.12 22.12 -83.51
CA ARG A 266 38.59 22.25 -83.55
C ARG A 266 39.27 20.92 -83.85
N ALA A 267 38.73 19.76 -83.46
CA ALA A 267 39.27 18.44 -83.81
C ALA A 267 39.01 18.13 -85.28
N GLN A 268 37.91 18.56 -85.88
CA GLN A 268 37.67 18.43 -87.33
C GLN A 268 38.59 19.35 -88.13
N GLY A 269 38.81 20.59 -87.68
CA GLY A 269 39.82 21.49 -88.23
C GLY A 269 41.25 20.97 -88.01
N GLN A 270 41.54 20.44 -86.81
CA GLN A 270 42.78 19.77 -86.48
C GLN A 270 42.91 18.43 -87.21
N GLU A 271 41.86 17.75 -87.63
CA GLU A 271 41.92 16.52 -88.42
C GLU A 271 42.28 16.83 -89.86
N GLN A 272 41.77 17.93 -90.41
CA GLN A 272 42.15 18.40 -91.74
C GLN A 272 43.58 18.94 -91.73
N LEU A 273 43.93 19.72 -90.70
CA LEU A 273 45.31 20.12 -90.43
C LEU A 273 46.19 18.91 -90.12
N VAL A 274 45.73 17.87 -89.42
CA VAL A 274 46.48 16.63 -89.15
C VAL A 274 46.59 15.79 -90.41
N ARG A 275 45.66 15.86 -91.36
CA ARG A 275 45.82 15.22 -92.68
C ARG A 275 46.88 15.96 -93.51
N GLN A 276 46.85 17.29 -93.53
CA GLN A 276 47.87 18.12 -94.21
C GLN A 276 49.24 17.97 -93.52
N LEU A 277 49.28 18.17 -92.21
CA LEU A 277 50.42 17.90 -91.35
C LEU A 277 50.80 16.42 -91.35
N SER A 278 49.95 15.44 -91.68
CA SER A 278 50.38 14.04 -91.80
C SER A 278 51.15 13.80 -93.08
N GLN A 279 50.75 14.47 -94.16
CA GLN A 279 51.46 14.46 -95.44
C GLN A 279 52.79 15.22 -95.30
N GLU A 280 52.76 16.39 -94.65
CA GLU A 280 53.95 17.14 -94.29
C GLU A 280 54.79 16.39 -93.23
N LEU A 281 54.19 15.68 -92.28
CA LEU A 281 54.88 14.81 -91.31
C LEU A 281 55.38 13.55 -91.99
N GLU A 282 54.87 13.11 -93.12
CA GLU A 282 55.45 11.99 -93.86
C GLU A 282 56.65 12.45 -94.69
N GLN A 283 56.61 13.67 -95.22
CA GLN A 283 57.74 14.32 -95.88
C GLN A 283 58.82 14.69 -94.85
N LEU A 284 58.43 15.38 -93.79
CA LEU A 284 59.23 15.62 -92.60
C LEU A 284 59.60 14.33 -91.88
N LYS A 285 58.85 13.22 -91.86
CA LYS A 285 59.33 11.94 -91.27
C LYS A 285 60.42 11.31 -92.13
N ARG A 286 60.47 11.59 -93.44
CA ARG A 286 61.59 11.15 -94.30
C ARG A 286 62.82 12.02 -94.03
N GLU A 287 62.63 13.33 -93.89
CA GLU A 287 63.70 14.29 -93.54
C GLU A 287 64.17 14.14 -92.08
N LEU A 288 63.23 13.97 -91.15
CA LEU A 288 63.40 13.72 -89.72
C LEU A 288 63.81 12.28 -89.42
N ARG A 289 63.71 11.31 -90.34
CA ARG A 289 64.46 10.04 -90.18
C ARG A 289 65.95 10.29 -90.40
N GLY A 290 66.30 11.11 -91.40
CA GLY A 290 67.67 11.61 -91.59
C GLY A 290 68.16 12.45 -90.41
N VAL A 291 67.33 13.36 -89.88
CA VAL A 291 67.69 14.17 -88.71
C VAL A 291 67.52 13.41 -87.38
N ARG A 292 66.71 12.34 -87.27
CA ARG A 292 66.62 11.49 -86.05
C ARG A 292 67.82 10.59 -85.88
N GLU A 293 68.50 10.22 -86.95
CA GLU A 293 69.81 9.59 -86.84
C GLU A 293 70.82 10.57 -86.23
N GLU A 294 70.69 11.87 -86.52
CA GLU A 294 71.51 12.95 -85.94
C GLU A 294 71.06 13.41 -84.53
N ASN A 295 69.75 13.38 -84.23
CA ASN A 295 69.09 13.79 -82.98
C ASN A 295 68.61 12.62 -82.10
N SER A 296 69.12 11.41 -82.30
CA SER A 296 68.95 10.29 -81.35
C SER A 296 69.63 10.54 -79.98
N ARG A 297 70.22 11.73 -79.80
CA ARG A 297 70.59 12.33 -78.53
C ARG A 297 69.37 13.07 -77.94
N PRO A 298 68.73 12.57 -76.86
CA PRO A 298 67.57 13.22 -76.27
C PRO A 298 67.89 14.63 -75.74
N ASP A 299 66.98 15.59 -75.94
CA ASP A 299 67.11 16.99 -75.50
C ASP A 299 67.34 17.12 -73.98
N PRO A 300 68.33 17.91 -73.51
CA PRO A 300 68.72 17.98 -72.10
C PRO A 300 67.61 18.51 -71.20
N ARG A 301 66.77 19.44 -71.69
CA ARG A 301 65.69 20.05 -70.91
C ARG A 301 64.54 19.09 -70.57
N ILE A 302 64.30 18.10 -71.43
CA ILE A 302 63.29 17.07 -71.19
C ILE A 302 63.81 16.05 -70.17
N GLN A 303 65.12 15.77 -70.16
CA GLN A 303 65.76 14.94 -69.13
C GLN A 303 65.68 15.64 -67.76
N GLU A 304 65.99 16.94 -67.68
CA GLU A 304 65.85 17.73 -66.44
C GLU A 304 64.43 17.67 -65.86
N LEU A 305 63.39 17.86 -66.70
CA LEU A 305 62.00 17.79 -66.24
C LEU A 305 61.59 16.37 -65.83
N GLN A 306 62.12 15.33 -66.49
CA GLN A 306 61.90 13.94 -66.08
C GLN A 306 62.56 13.62 -64.74
N GLU A 307 63.75 14.17 -64.49
CA GLU A 307 64.47 14.08 -63.21
C GLU A 307 63.75 14.85 -62.10
N GLU A 308 63.23 16.05 -62.36
CA GLU A 308 62.42 16.82 -61.41
C GLU A 308 61.11 16.10 -61.06
N MET A 309 60.44 15.51 -62.05
CA MET A 309 59.22 14.70 -61.83
C MET A 309 59.53 13.42 -61.04
N ALA A 310 60.66 12.78 -61.29
CA ALA A 310 61.12 11.65 -60.50
C ALA A 310 61.49 12.09 -59.07
N GLY A 311 62.14 13.24 -58.91
CA GLY A 311 62.48 13.86 -57.63
C GLY A 311 61.24 14.17 -56.79
N LEU A 312 60.20 14.77 -57.39
CA LEU A 312 58.93 15.05 -56.72
C LEU A 312 58.19 13.78 -56.33
N LYS A 313 58.15 12.77 -57.21
CA LYS A 313 57.55 11.46 -56.90
C LYS A 313 58.26 10.80 -55.71
N ASN A 314 59.59 10.80 -55.70
CA ASN A 314 60.38 10.28 -54.59
C ASN A 314 60.14 11.09 -53.30
N HIS A 315 60.02 12.42 -53.39
CA HIS A 315 59.71 13.27 -52.23
C HIS A 315 58.34 12.96 -51.63
N PHE A 316 57.28 12.86 -52.44
CA PHE A 316 55.95 12.48 -51.96
C PHE A 316 55.91 11.06 -51.40
N GLN A 317 56.64 10.13 -52.01
CA GLN A 317 56.75 8.77 -51.50
C GLN A 317 57.43 8.74 -50.11
N VAL A 318 58.49 9.53 -49.92
CA VAL A 318 59.15 9.68 -48.61
C VAL A 318 58.23 10.36 -47.60
N GLN A 319 57.51 11.42 -47.97
CA GLN A 319 56.54 12.07 -47.09
C GLN A 319 55.41 11.13 -46.66
N LEU A 320 54.85 10.36 -47.59
CA LEU A 320 53.81 9.37 -47.29
C LEU A 320 54.32 8.32 -46.28
N VAL A 321 55.54 7.81 -46.49
CA VAL A 321 56.17 6.87 -45.55
C VAL A 321 56.43 7.52 -44.18
N GLN A 322 56.77 8.81 -44.12
CA GLN A 322 56.94 9.52 -42.86
C GLN A 322 55.62 9.71 -42.11
N GLU A 323 54.54 10.08 -42.80
CA GLU A 323 53.21 10.19 -42.20
C GLU A 323 52.69 8.83 -41.73
N MET A 324 52.89 7.77 -42.52
CA MET A 324 52.58 6.40 -42.10
C MET A 324 53.38 5.97 -40.85
N LYS A 325 54.64 6.40 -40.72
CA LYS A 325 55.44 6.13 -39.51
C LYS A 325 54.92 6.90 -38.30
N LYS A 326 54.52 8.16 -38.47
CA LYS A 326 53.94 8.97 -37.38
C LYS A 326 52.59 8.40 -36.92
N THR A 327 51.73 7.96 -37.85
CA THR A 327 50.46 7.32 -37.50
C THR A 327 50.69 5.98 -36.81
N ALA A 328 51.61 5.15 -37.30
CA ALA A 328 51.96 3.89 -36.65
C ALA A 328 52.49 4.09 -35.22
N GLN A 329 53.34 5.10 -34.99
CA GLN A 329 53.81 5.45 -33.65
C GLN A 329 52.67 5.96 -32.73
N ALA A 330 51.75 6.75 -33.26
CA ALA A 330 50.58 7.20 -32.49
C ALA A 330 49.65 6.02 -32.15
N GLU A 331 49.44 5.09 -33.07
CA GLU A 331 48.69 3.85 -32.82
C GLU A 331 49.36 2.97 -31.77
N GLU A 332 50.69 2.80 -31.81
CA GLU A 332 51.43 2.05 -30.79
C GLU A 332 51.30 2.70 -29.41
N GLN A 333 51.36 4.04 -29.32
CA GLN A 333 51.14 4.75 -28.07
C GLN A 333 49.71 4.55 -27.53
N LEU A 334 48.70 4.57 -28.41
CA LEU A 334 47.32 4.29 -28.02
C LEU A 334 47.14 2.84 -27.58
N ARG A 335 47.73 1.87 -28.29
CA ARG A 335 47.74 0.44 -27.88
C ARG A 335 48.38 0.26 -26.51
N HIS A 336 49.51 0.91 -26.25
CA HIS A 336 50.16 0.85 -24.93
C HIS A 336 49.28 1.45 -23.82
N ARG A 337 48.62 2.59 -24.09
CA ARG A 337 47.67 3.19 -23.12
C ARG A 337 46.49 2.27 -22.84
N ALA A 338 45.88 1.69 -23.88
CA ALA A 338 44.79 0.73 -23.76
C ALA A 338 45.21 -0.50 -22.93
N GLN A 339 46.40 -1.08 -23.20
CA GLN A 339 46.91 -2.21 -22.40
C GLN A 339 47.13 -1.85 -20.92
N MET A 340 47.60 -0.64 -20.61
CA MET A 340 47.78 -0.20 -19.22
C MET A 340 46.44 0.06 -18.53
N GLU A 341 45.44 0.56 -19.26
CA GLU A 341 44.07 0.70 -18.75
C GLU A 341 43.41 -0.66 -18.53
N GLU A 342 43.54 -1.60 -19.47
CA GLU A 342 43.06 -2.99 -19.32
C GLU A 342 43.69 -3.69 -18.12
N ARG A 343 45.01 -3.57 -17.93
CA ARG A 343 45.69 -4.10 -16.74
C ARG A 343 45.16 -3.48 -15.45
N ARG A 344 44.96 -2.17 -15.43
CA ARG A 344 44.39 -1.48 -14.28
C ARG A 344 42.95 -1.94 -13.99
N VAL A 345 42.14 -2.14 -15.03
CA VAL A 345 40.78 -2.68 -14.90
C VAL A 345 40.83 -4.10 -14.36
N ALA A 346 41.68 -4.98 -14.90
CA ALA A 346 41.85 -6.35 -14.40
C ALA A 346 42.31 -6.38 -12.93
N ASP A 347 43.21 -5.49 -12.52
CA ASP A 347 43.63 -5.36 -11.12
C ASP A 347 42.47 -4.89 -10.20
N LEU A 348 41.63 -3.98 -10.68
CA LEU A 348 40.45 -3.52 -9.95
C LEU A 348 39.39 -4.62 -9.86
N GLU A 349 39.13 -5.33 -10.95
CA GLU A 349 38.24 -6.50 -11.00
C GLU A 349 38.73 -7.59 -10.03
N GLY A 350 40.04 -7.85 -9.98
CA GLY A 350 40.65 -8.77 -9.02
C GLY A 350 40.47 -8.33 -7.56
N ARG A 351 40.54 -7.03 -7.27
CA ARG A 351 40.24 -6.51 -5.92
C ARG A 351 38.74 -6.63 -5.58
N VAL A 352 37.86 -6.41 -6.56
CA VAL A 352 36.41 -6.56 -6.38
C VAL A 352 36.04 -8.03 -6.18
N SER A 353 36.66 -8.97 -6.89
CA SER A 353 36.43 -10.40 -6.68
C SER A 353 36.91 -10.83 -5.30
N GLN A 354 38.10 -10.40 -4.86
CA GLN A 354 38.60 -10.65 -3.50
C GLN A 354 37.66 -10.09 -2.43
N ALA A 355 37.15 -8.86 -2.60
CA ALA A 355 36.18 -8.26 -1.67
C ALA A 355 34.86 -9.04 -1.65
N SER A 356 34.41 -9.53 -2.81
CA SER A 356 33.19 -10.34 -2.95
C SER A 356 33.34 -11.72 -2.31
N GLU A 357 34.50 -12.35 -2.48
CA GLU A 357 34.85 -13.61 -1.81
C GLU A 357 34.89 -13.43 -0.29
N LEU A 358 35.56 -12.38 0.21
CA LEU A 358 35.60 -12.07 1.64
C LEU A 358 34.20 -11.84 2.18
N LEU A 359 33.37 -11.03 1.51
CA LEU A 359 31.97 -10.82 1.89
C LEU A 359 31.20 -12.16 1.93
N GLY A 360 31.37 -13.01 0.92
CA GLY A 360 30.76 -14.34 0.88
C GLY A 360 31.22 -15.25 2.02
N THR A 361 32.48 -15.17 2.45
CA THR A 361 32.96 -15.90 3.64
C THR A 361 32.37 -15.34 4.94
N TYR A 362 32.24 -14.02 5.07
CA TYR A 362 31.59 -13.38 6.21
C TYR A 362 30.10 -13.70 6.29
N GLU A 363 29.38 -13.73 5.17
CA GLU A 363 27.98 -14.14 5.11
C GLU A 363 27.82 -15.61 5.51
N LYS A 364 28.67 -16.51 4.99
CA LYS A 364 28.68 -17.92 5.39
C LYS A 364 28.99 -18.10 6.88
N ALA A 365 29.93 -17.33 7.43
CA ALA A 365 30.22 -17.33 8.87
C ALA A 365 29.01 -16.85 9.68
N LYS A 366 28.39 -15.74 9.28
CA LYS A 366 27.17 -15.21 9.90
C LYS A 366 26.01 -16.22 9.86
N GLN A 367 25.83 -16.95 8.76
CA GLN A 367 24.82 -18.02 8.66
C GLN A 367 25.13 -19.17 9.62
N LYS A 368 26.40 -19.59 9.73
CA LYS A 368 26.81 -20.61 10.72
C LYS A 368 26.53 -20.13 12.15
N ASP A 369 26.86 -18.88 12.47
CA ASP A 369 26.60 -18.29 13.78
C ASP A 369 25.10 -18.19 14.06
N GLN A 370 24.28 -17.81 13.08
CA GLN A 370 22.82 -17.83 13.21
C GLN A 370 22.28 -19.23 13.49
N LEU A 371 22.80 -20.26 12.80
CA LEU A 371 22.43 -21.66 13.06
C LEU A 371 22.88 -22.11 14.45
N VAL A 372 24.07 -21.72 14.90
CA VAL A 372 24.54 -22.00 16.27
C VAL A 372 23.67 -21.29 17.30
N ILE A 373 23.31 -20.03 17.07
CA ILE A 373 22.39 -19.26 17.93
C ILE A 373 21.02 -19.93 17.98
N GLN A 374 20.48 -20.41 16.85
CA GLN A 374 19.23 -21.17 16.83
C GLN A 374 19.35 -22.47 17.63
N LYS A 375 20.39 -23.26 17.43
CA LYS A 375 20.65 -24.48 18.22
C LYS A 375 20.80 -24.19 19.71
N LEU A 376 21.47 -23.11 20.08
CA LEU A 376 21.60 -22.67 21.47
C LEU A 376 20.27 -22.20 22.04
N LYS A 377 19.45 -21.48 21.27
CA LYS A 377 18.08 -21.11 21.67
C LYS A 377 17.20 -22.34 21.87
N ASP A 378 17.24 -23.29 20.94
CA ASP A 378 16.52 -24.55 21.06
C ASP A 378 17.03 -25.35 22.26
N ARG A 379 18.34 -25.37 22.51
CA ARG A 379 18.92 -26.02 23.69
C ARG A 379 18.53 -25.30 24.99
N ILE A 380 18.44 -23.97 25.02
CA ILE A 380 17.93 -23.22 26.17
C ILE A 380 16.47 -23.58 26.40
N VAL A 381 15.65 -23.63 25.35
CA VAL A 381 14.23 -24.04 25.47
C VAL A 381 14.13 -25.49 25.95
N GLN A 382 14.95 -26.40 25.44
CA GLN A 382 15.03 -27.78 25.92
C GLN A 382 15.48 -27.84 27.37
N LEU A 383 16.52 -27.10 27.76
CA LEU A 383 16.99 -27.01 29.13
C LEU A 383 15.97 -26.35 30.05
N ASP A 384 15.15 -25.42 29.57
CA ASP A 384 14.05 -24.83 30.34
C ASP A 384 12.92 -25.83 30.51
N LEU A 385 12.63 -26.65 29.50
CA LEU A 385 11.68 -27.76 29.61
C LEU A 385 12.21 -28.83 30.55
N GLU A 386 13.47 -29.24 30.40
CA GLU A 386 14.18 -30.17 31.29
C GLU A 386 14.26 -29.59 32.71
N ASN A 387 14.55 -28.31 32.91
CA ASN A 387 14.57 -27.68 34.23
C ASN A 387 13.17 -27.54 34.81
N LYS A 388 12.13 -27.34 33.99
CA LYS A 388 10.74 -27.40 34.46
C LYS A 388 10.36 -28.82 34.86
N THR A 389 10.69 -29.83 34.06
CA THR A 389 10.41 -31.23 34.38
C THR A 389 11.28 -31.73 35.53
N LEU A 390 12.52 -31.28 35.66
CA LEU A 390 13.43 -31.54 36.76
C LEU A 390 13.06 -30.73 37.99
N ALA A 391 12.51 -29.52 37.90
CA ALA A 391 11.93 -28.82 39.06
C ALA A 391 10.65 -29.53 39.53
N ILE A 392 9.83 -30.03 38.60
CA ILE A 392 8.70 -30.90 38.90
C ILE A 392 9.19 -32.23 39.49
N ALA A 393 10.27 -32.82 38.96
CA ALA A 393 10.79 -34.11 39.40
C ALA A 393 11.65 -34.00 40.65
N ALA A 394 12.32 -32.88 40.91
CA ALA A 394 13.12 -32.60 42.10
C ALA A 394 12.25 -32.11 43.26
N SER A 395 11.17 -31.38 42.97
CA SER A 395 10.05 -31.27 43.94
C SER A 395 9.39 -32.62 44.21
N SER A 396 9.59 -33.62 43.33
CA SER A 396 9.11 -34.99 43.52
C SER A 396 10.18 -36.01 44.00
N ARG A 397 11.50 -35.71 44.00
CA ARG A 397 12.59 -36.69 44.21
C ARG A 397 13.97 -36.06 44.43
N ALA A 398 14.65 -36.41 45.52
CA ALA A 398 16.01 -35.98 45.89
C ALA A 398 17.14 -36.62 45.01
N PRO A 399 18.35 -36.04 44.93
CA PRO A 399 19.35 -36.38 43.91
C PRO A 399 20.37 -37.46 44.33
N GLY A 400 20.85 -38.26 43.36
CA GLY A 400 22.01 -39.15 43.48
C GLY A 400 22.35 -39.94 42.19
N ASP A 401 23.44 -39.54 41.53
CA ASP A 401 24.39 -40.29 40.68
C ASP A 401 24.17 -40.55 39.16
N ILE A 402 25.14 -40.08 38.35
CA ILE A 402 25.46 -40.49 36.96
C ILE A 402 26.99 -40.52 36.79
N HIS A 403 27.58 -41.64 36.33
CA HIS A 403 28.82 -41.63 35.53
C HIS A 403 29.15 -42.96 34.82
N GLY A 404 29.71 -42.86 33.60
CA GLY A 404 30.62 -43.88 33.02
C GLY A 404 30.50 -44.14 31.51
N ASP A 405 31.53 -43.73 30.72
CA ASP A 405 32.40 -44.62 29.91
C ASP A 405 32.79 -44.12 28.49
N GLU A 406 34.08 -43.82 28.30
CA GLU A 406 34.77 -43.69 27.00
C GLU A 406 36.25 -44.13 27.11
N ALA A 407 36.62 -45.30 26.56
CA ALA A 407 38.00 -45.64 26.17
C ALA A 407 38.03 -46.93 25.31
N ASN A 408 38.50 -46.87 24.05
CA ASN A 408 39.16 -47.95 23.27
C ASN A 408 39.49 -47.49 21.82
N LEU A 409 40.77 -47.51 21.39
CA LEU A 409 41.18 -47.48 19.95
C LEU A 409 42.60 -48.08 19.74
N ASP A 410 42.74 -48.98 18.76
CA ASP A 410 43.85 -49.94 18.55
C ASP A 410 44.99 -49.54 17.58
N VAL A 411 46.19 -50.04 17.87
CA VAL A 411 47.53 -49.76 17.26
C VAL A 411 47.70 -50.23 15.79
N ASN A 412 46.82 -51.09 15.27
CA ASN A 412 47.01 -51.72 13.95
C ASN A 412 46.84 -50.77 12.76
N VAL A 413 46.07 -49.68 12.93
CA VAL A 413 45.82 -48.67 11.87
C VAL A 413 47.10 -47.89 11.50
N LEU A 414 48.10 -47.89 12.38
CA LEU A 414 49.35 -47.15 12.16
C LEU A 414 50.35 -47.89 11.25
N LYS A 415 50.32 -49.23 11.24
CA LYS A 415 51.24 -50.05 10.43
C LYS A 415 50.93 -49.96 8.93
N ASP A 416 49.65 -49.95 8.56
CA ASP A 416 49.20 -49.87 7.17
C ASP A 416 49.60 -48.56 6.47
N LYS A 417 49.86 -47.50 7.24
CA LYS A 417 50.29 -46.20 6.71
C LYS A 417 51.77 -46.17 6.33
N MET A 418 52.63 -46.97 6.99
CA MET A 418 54.07 -47.03 6.66
C MET A 418 54.34 -47.74 5.32
N GLU A 419 53.60 -48.79 4.99
CA GLU A 419 53.84 -49.56 3.77
C GLU A 419 53.49 -48.77 2.48
N LYS A 420 52.53 -47.84 2.58
CA LYS A 420 52.13 -46.97 1.46
C LYS A 420 53.23 -45.98 1.08
N LEU A 421 54.02 -45.50 2.04
CA LEU A 421 55.11 -44.55 1.79
C LEU A 421 56.31 -45.20 1.08
N LYS A 422 56.57 -46.50 1.30
CA LYS A 422 57.67 -47.23 0.67
C LYS A 422 57.47 -47.44 -0.84
N LYS A 423 56.22 -47.63 -1.28
CA LYS A 423 55.88 -47.84 -2.71
C LYS A 423 56.04 -46.58 -3.56
N LEU A 424 55.84 -45.40 -2.97
CA LEU A 424 55.99 -44.13 -3.69
C LEU A 424 57.46 -43.75 -3.97
N LEU A 425 58.39 -44.21 -3.14
CA LEU A 425 59.82 -43.89 -3.29
C LEU A 425 60.49 -44.63 -4.46
N GLN A 426 60.03 -45.85 -4.78
CA GLN A 426 60.60 -46.67 -5.86
C GLN A 426 60.18 -46.21 -7.27
N ALA A 427 59.07 -45.47 -7.38
CA ALA A 427 58.59 -44.94 -8.67
C ALA A 427 59.38 -43.70 -9.14
N ALA A 428 60.12 -43.03 -8.24
CA ALA A 428 60.82 -41.79 -8.55
C ALA A 428 62.24 -41.98 -9.14
N THR A 429 62.85 -43.17 -9.02
CA THR A 429 64.25 -43.40 -9.39
C THR A 429 64.48 -43.99 -10.80
N GLY A 430 63.43 -44.17 -11.61
CA GLY A 430 63.48 -44.98 -12.84
C GLY A 430 63.50 -44.26 -14.21
N LYS A 431 63.75 -42.95 -14.30
CA LYS A 431 63.74 -42.22 -15.59
C LYS A 431 64.97 -41.32 -15.78
N GLY A 432 65.96 -41.80 -16.53
CA GLY A 432 66.97 -40.96 -17.17
C GLY A 432 68.18 -41.74 -17.70
N GLN A 433 68.24 -42.00 -19.03
CA GLN A 433 69.45 -42.03 -19.89
C GLN A 433 69.19 -42.63 -21.30
N ALA A 434 70.04 -42.21 -22.28
CA ALA A 434 70.28 -42.66 -23.67
C ALA A 434 69.42 -42.04 -24.81
N ASP A 435 69.89 -41.66 -26.01
CA ASP A 435 71.23 -41.50 -26.64
C ASP A 435 71.06 -40.71 -27.98
N VAL A 436 72.13 -40.14 -28.54
CA VAL A 436 72.21 -39.37 -29.80
C VAL A 436 73.16 -40.07 -30.78
N GLU A 437 72.76 -40.28 -32.04
CA GLU A 437 73.60 -40.82 -33.13
C GLU A 437 73.72 -39.83 -34.32
N GLU A 438 74.92 -39.74 -34.90
CA GLU A 438 75.30 -39.00 -36.13
C GLU A 438 75.09 -39.81 -37.43
N PRO A 439 75.01 -39.18 -38.63
CA PRO A 439 75.01 -39.88 -39.92
C PRO A 439 76.32 -39.77 -40.72
N GLU A 440 76.76 -40.90 -41.30
CA GLU A 440 77.89 -41.02 -42.24
C GLU A 440 77.49 -40.74 -43.71
N LEU A 441 78.42 -40.17 -44.49
CA LEU A 441 78.40 -40.06 -45.96
C LEU A 441 79.43 -41.03 -46.57
N PRO A 442 79.17 -41.64 -47.75
CA PRO A 442 80.23 -42.18 -48.59
C PRO A 442 80.37 -41.44 -49.94
N ARG A 443 81.62 -41.15 -50.30
CA ARG A 443 82.08 -40.79 -51.66
C ARG A 443 82.25 -42.07 -52.51
N GLY A 444 81.93 -41.98 -53.80
CA GLY A 444 82.28 -42.99 -54.80
C GLY A 444 82.20 -42.42 -56.22
N SER A 445 83.30 -42.55 -56.96
CA SER A 445 83.62 -41.92 -58.25
C SER A 445 83.05 -42.68 -59.46
N GLY A 446 82.79 -41.96 -60.56
CA GLY A 446 82.75 -42.52 -61.93
C GLY A 446 81.46 -42.29 -62.72
N ASP A 447 81.45 -41.28 -63.62
CA ASP A 447 80.93 -41.33 -65.00
C ASP A 447 80.64 -39.92 -65.53
N GLY A 448 81.57 -39.35 -66.30
CA GLY A 448 81.47 -37.99 -66.85
C GLY A 448 80.31 -37.75 -67.82
N GLU A 449 79.68 -38.79 -68.35
CA GLU A 449 78.50 -38.69 -69.23
C GLU A 449 77.19 -39.13 -68.57
N LYS A 450 77.26 -39.86 -67.43
CA LYS A 450 76.11 -40.05 -66.53
C LYS A 450 76.00 -38.95 -65.49
N ALA A 451 77.02 -38.10 -65.34
CA ALA A 451 76.99 -36.94 -64.45
C ALA A 451 75.98 -35.88 -64.94
N THR A 452 75.86 -35.66 -66.25
CA THR A 452 74.87 -34.72 -66.83
C THR A 452 73.47 -35.32 -66.88
N ALA A 453 73.31 -36.57 -67.33
CA ALA A 453 72.03 -37.28 -67.26
C ALA A 453 71.54 -37.52 -65.82
N GLY A 454 72.48 -37.78 -64.90
CA GLY A 454 72.26 -37.91 -63.47
C GLY A 454 71.92 -36.57 -62.81
N TYR A 455 72.52 -35.46 -63.25
CA TYR A 455 72.14 -34.11 -62.83
C TYR A 455 70.70 -33.81 -63.23
N TYR A 456 70.33 -34.01 -64.50
CA TYR A 456 68.95 -33.80 -64.95
C TYR A 456 67.97 -34.76 -64.25
N GLN A 457 68.36 -36.00 -63.95
CA GLN A 457 67.53 -36.91 -63.14
C GLN A 457 67.42 -36.48 -61.67
N GLN A 458 68.48 -35.92 -61.08
CA GLN A 458 68.46 -35.40 -59.72
C GLN A 458 67.63 -34.12 -59.64
N GLU A 459 67.75 -33.20 -60.60
CA GLU A 459 66.87 -32.04 -60.73
C GLU A 459 65.42 -32.45 -60.93
N LEU A 460 65.13 -33.48 -61.75
CA LEU A 460 63.78 -34.03 -61.90
C LEU A 460 63.25 -34.66 -60.60
N ARG A 461 64.12 -35.30 -59.80
CA ARG A 461 63.75 -35.84 -58.48
C ARG A 461 63.51 -34.72 -57.48
N GLN A 462 64.36 -33.70 -57.44
CA GLN A 462 64.17 -32.52 -56.59
C GLN A 462 62.90 -31.77 -56.96
N LEU A 463 62.62 -31.58 -58.25
CA LEU A 463 61.39 -30.93 -58.71
C LEU A 463 60.15 -31.76 -58.38
N LYS A 464 60.24 -33.10 -58.45
CA LYS A 464 59.17 -34.00 -58.00
C LYS A 464 58.98 -33.97 -56.49
N GLU A 465 60.04 -33.93 -55.71
CA GLU A 465 59.98 -33.81 -54.25
C GLU A 465 59.44 -32.44 -53.82
N GLU A 466 59.83 -31.37 -54.50
CA GLU A 466 59.28 -30.03 -54.31
C GLU A 466 57.81 -29.97 -54.70
N PHE A 467 57.42 -30.62 -55.78
CA PHE A 467 56.02 -30.72 -56.20
C PHE A 467 55.19 -31.55 -55.21
N GLU A 468 55.70 -32.68 -54.71
CA GLU A 468 55.08 -33.47 -53.65
C GLU A 468 54.94 -32.64 -52.36
N ARG A 469 55.98 -31.91 -51.96
CA ARG A 469 55.94 -30.99 -50.81
C ARG A 469 54.92 -29.86 -51.03
N TYR A 470 54.84 -29.31 -52.24
CA TYR A 470 53.87 -28.28 -52.59
C TYR A 470 52.44 -28.82 -52.59
N LYS A 471 52.23 -30.03 -53.12
CA LYS A 471 50.96 -30.75 -53.10
C LYS A 471 50.49 -31.04 -51.69
N VAL A 472 51.37 -31.50 -50.81
CA VAL A 472 51.06 -31.74 -49.38
C VAL A 472 50.75 -30.43 -48.66
N ARG A 473 51.52 -29.35 -48.88
CA ARG A 473 51.20 -28.03 -48.30
C ARG A 473 49.88 -27.47 -48.82
N ALA A 474 49.61 -27.57 -50.11
CA ALA A 474 48.35 -27.11 -50.70
C ALA A 474 47.16 -27.92 -50.17
N GLN A 475 47.29 -29.24 -50.03
CA GLN A 475 46.27 -30.09 -49.42
C GLN A 475 46.05 -29.78 -47.94
N LEU A 476 47.13 -29.49 -47.18
CA LEU A 476 47.02 -29.10 -45.78
C LEU A 476 46.34 -27.73 -45.63
N VAL A 477 46.68 -26.75 -46.48
CA VAL A 477 46.02 -25.43 -46.51
C VAL A 477 44.55 -25.57 -46.88
N LEU A 478 44.20 -26.41 -47.87
CA LEU A 478 42.80 -26.67 -48.24
C LEU A 478 42.02 -27.39 -47.15
N LYS A 479 42.63 -28.37 -46.45
CA LYS A 479 41.98 -29.05 -45.31
C LYS A 479 41.84 -28.13 -44.11
N ASN A 480 42.83 -27.28 -43.83
CA ASN A 480 42.76 -26.28 -42.77
C ASN A 480 41.79 -25.15 -43.11
N LYS A 481 41.64 -24.81 -44.39
CA LYS A 481 40.63 -23.86 -44.87
C LYS A 481 39.24 -24.47 -44.74
N SER A 482 39.03 -25.69 -45.24
CA SER A 482 37.77 -26.43 -45.13
C SER A 482 37.34 -26.68 -43.68
N SER A 483 38.25 -27.05 -42.78
CA SER A 483 37.92 -27.24 -41.35
C SER A 483 37.58 -25.93 -40.65
N LYS A 484 38.27 -24.82 -40.96
CA LYS A 484 37.88 -23.49 -40.48
C LYS A 484 36.52 -23.07 -41.03
N ASP A 485 36.25 -23.31 -42.31
CA ASP A 485 34.96 -22.99 -42.92
C ASP A 485 33.82 -23.84 -42.33
N ILE A 486 34.08 -25.10 -41.97
CA ILE A 486 33.11 -25.97 -41.25
C ILE A 486 32.87 -25.47 -39.82
N ASN A 487 33.91 -25.02 -39.11
CA ASN A 487 33.76 -24.48 -37.76
C ASN A 487 33.00 -23.14 -37.78
N LEU A 488 33.33 -22.25 -38.72
CA LEU A 488 32.61 -21.00 -38.94
C LEU A 488 31.15 -21.24 -39.32
N ALA A 489 30.86 -22.28 -40.10
CA ALA A 489 29.48 -22.65 -40.43
C ALA A 489 28.69 -23.12 -39.20
N LYS A 490 29.32 -23.91 -38.31
CA LYS A 490 28.70 -24.32 -37.04
C LYS A 490 28.46 -23.16 -36.09
N GLU A 491 29.42 -22.24 -35.96
CA GLU A 491 29.25 -21.02 -35.16
C GLU A 491 28.12 -20.13 -35.73
N LEU A 492 27.96 -20.10 -37.06
CA LEU A 492 26.84 -19.43 -37.73
C LEU A 492 25.50 -20.12 -37.46
N GLU A 493 25.47 -21.45 -37.48
CA GLU A 493 24.27 -22.25 -37.14
C GLU A 493 23.88 -22.06 -35.67
N GLU A 494 24.83 -22.13 -34.74
CA GLU A 494 24.62 -21.88 -33.31
C GLU A 494 24.12 -20.44 -33.05
N ALA A 495 24.68 -19.45 -33.75
CA ALA A 495 24.21 -18.07 -33.66
C ALA A 495 22.80 -17.90 -34.26
N GLN A 496 22.47 -18.63 -35.32
CA GLN A 496 21.12 -18.65 -35.90
C GLN A 496 20.10 -19.32 -34.97
N GLU A 497 20.47 -20.42 -34.31
CA GLU A 497 19.65 -21.09 -33.28
C GLU A 497 19.41 -20.18 -32.08
N GLN A 498 20.45 -19.50 -31.57
CA GLN A 498 20.31 -18.51 -30.50
C GLN A 498 19.40 -17.34 -30.91
N LEU A 499 19.51 -16.86 -32.16
CA LEU A 499 18.61 -15.84 -32.69
C LEU A 499 17.18 -16.35 -32.83
N ALA A 500 16.96 -17.61 -33.22
CA ALA A 500 15.64 -18.21 -33.29
C ALA A 500 15.03 -18.37 -31.89
N GLU A 501 15.78 -18.87 -30.92
CA GLU A 501 15.33 -18.97 -29.52
C GLU A 501 15.01 -17.59 -28.91
N LEU A 502 15.83 -16.58 -29.17
CA LEU A 502 15.57 -15.21 -28.69
C LEU A 502 14.30 -14.63 -29.32
N ARG A 503 14.05 -14.92 -30.61
CA ARG A 503 12.81 -14.55 -31.29
C ARG A 503 11.60 -15.27 -30.68
N GLU A 504 11.70 -16.57 -30.41
CA GLU A 504 10.62 -17.33 -29.75
C GLU A 504 10.36 -16.83 -28.34
N LYS A 505 11.41 -16.55 -27.56
CA LYS A 505 11.30 -15.94 -26.21
C LYS A 505 10.64 -14.57 -26.29
N TYR A 506 11.00 -13.74 -27.29
CA TYR A 506 10.37 -12.44 -27.50
C TYR A 506 8.89 -12.56 -27.85
N VAL A 507 8.52 -13.46 -28.76
CA VAL A 507 7.11 -13.71 -29.12
C VAL A 507 6.32 -14.25 -27.92
N ALA A 508 6.89 -15.16 -27.14
CA ALA A 508 6.25 -15.68 -25.92
C ALA A 508 6.07 -14.58 -24.86
N LEU A 509 7.07 -13.71 -24.67
CA LEU A 509 6.98 -12.55 -23.78
C LEU A 509 5.91 -11.57 -24.26
N GLN A 510 5.84 -11.27 -25.55
CA GLN A 510 4.78 -10.43 -26.13
C GLN A 510 3.39 -11.02 -25.90
N LEU A 511 3.20 -12.31 -26.16
CA LEU A 511 1.92 -12.99 -25.91
C LEU A 511 1.53 -12.97 -24.43
N SER A 512 2.49 -13.20 -23.52
CA SER A 512 2.22 -13.12 -22.08
C SER A 512 1.88 -11.70 -21.62
N SER A 513 2.52 -10.68 -22.20
CA SER A 513 2.19 -9.28 -21.98
C SER A 513 0.78 -8.99 -22.45
N ASP A 514 0.42 -9.38 -23.67
CA ASP A 514 -0.92 -9.18 -24.23
C ASP A 514 -2.00 -9.88 -23.41
N ASP A 515 -1.75 -11.07 -22.88
CA ASP A 515 -2.70 -11.81 -22.06
C ASP A 515 -2.88 -11.17 -20.68
N THR A 516 -1.81 -10.69 -20.04
CA THR A 516 -1.93 -9.91 -18.80
C THR A 516 -2.65 -8.57 -19.03
N GLU A 517 -2.42 -7.91 -20.17
CA GLU A 517 -3.17 -6.70 -20.56
C GLU A 517 -4.66 -6.98 -20.75
N LYS A 518 -5.02 -8.09 -21.41
CA LYS A 518 -6.43 -8.50 -21.57
C LYS A 518 -7.09 -8.78 -20.22
N GLN A 519 -6.40 -9.46 -19.31
CA GLN A 519 -6.90 -9.72 -17.95
C GLN A 519 -7.13 -8.41 -17.20
N HIS A 520 -6.17 -7.49 -17.23
CA HIS A 520 -6.34 -6.17 -16.60
C HIS A 520 -7.45 -5.34 -17.24
N ARG A 521 -7.64 -5.41 -18.56
CA ARG A 521 -8.76 -4.75 -19.24
C ARG A 521 -10.10 -5.31 -18.74
N GLN A 522 -10.22 -6.64 -18.64
CA GLN A 522 -11.43 -7.30 -18.13
C GLN A 522 -11.71 -6.94 -16.67
N ASP A 523 -10.69 -6.92 -15.81
CA ASP A 523 -10.84 -6.50 -14.41
C ASP A 523 -11.27 -5.04 -14.29
N MET A 524 -10.68 -4.15 -15.09
CA MET A 524 -11.06 -2.74 -15.13
C MET A 524 -12.49 -2.55 -15.63
N GLU A 525 -12.93 -3.34 -16.61
CA GLU A 525 -14.31 -3.34 -17.09
C GLU A 525 -15.28 -3.87 -16.03
N ALA A 526 -14.94 -4.95 -15.33
CA ALA A 526 -15.73 -5.48 -14.21
C ALA A 526 -15.86 -4.45 -13.08
N LYS A 527 -14.75 -3.79 -12.68
CA LYS A 527 -14.77 -2.73 -11.66
C LYS A 527 -15.58 -1.51 -12.11
N ARG A 528 -15.51 -1.14 -13.39
CA ARG A 528 -16.38 -0.10 -13.95
C ARG A 528 -17.86 -0.48 -13.88
N GLN A 529 -18.20 -1.73 -14.19
CA GLN A 529 -19.57 -2.23 -14.09
C GLN A 529 -20.07 -2.24 -12.64
N GLU A 530 -19.25 -2.70 -11.68
CA GLU A 530 -19.54 -2.64 -10.23
C GLU A 530 -19.80 -1.20 -9.77
N LEU A 531 -18.96 -0.24 -10.19
CA LEU A 531 -19.15 1.18 -9.88
C LEU A 531 -20.44 1.75 -10.47
N CYS A 532 -20.75 1.41 -11.72
CA CYS A 532 -22.02 1.81 -12.35
C CYS A 532 -23.23 1.23 -11.59
N GLN A 533 -23.16 -0.02 -11.15
CA GLN A 533 -24.23 -0.65 -10.37
C GLN A 533 -24.39 0.03 -9.00
N LEU A 534 -23.29 0.29 -8.28
CA LEU A 534 -23.32 1.01 -7.00
C LEU A 534 -23.87 2.43 -7.16
N GLN A 535 -23.51 3.14 -8.23
CA GLN A 535 -24.07 4.46 -8.54
C GLN A 535 -25.57 4.40 -8.82
N GLN A 536 -26.03 3.39 -9.56
CA GLN A 536 -27.47 3.18 -9.80
C GLN A 536 -28.22 2.85 -8.51
N LEU A 537 -27.69 1.98 -7.66
CA LEU A 537 -28.29 1.66 -6.36
C LEU A 537 -28.35 2.89 -5.46
N HIS A 538 -27.26 3.65 -5.37
CA HIS A 538 -27.25 4.89 -4.58
C HIS A 538 -28.25 5.91 -5.11
N ARG A 539 -28.39 6.05 -6.44
CA ARG A 539 -29.42 6.90 -7.05
C ARG A 539 -30.82 6.42 -6.69
N GLN A 540 -31.09 5.12 -6.75
CA GLN A 540 -32.38 4.55 -6.36
C GLN A 540 -32.67 4.76 -4.88
N GLU A 541 -31.67 4.61 -4.00
CA GLU A 541 -31.81 4.89 -2.56
C GLU A 541 -32.11 6.37 -2.30
N LEU A 542 -31.45 7.29 -3.01
CA LEU A 542 -31.75 8.72 -2.95
C LEU A 542 -33.17 9.02 -3.41
N GLU A 543 -33.61 8.45 -4.54
CA GLU A 543 -34.97 8.59 -5.06
C GLU A 543 -36.00 8.03 -4.05
N ARG A 544 -35.74 6.87 -3.44
CA ARG A 544 -36.58 6.32 -2.35
C ARG A 544 -36.66 7.24 -1.15
N CYS A 545 -35.52 7.76 -0.68
CA CYS A 545 -35.49 8.70 0.43
C CYS A 545 -36.30 9.97 0.10
N GLN A 546 -36.16 10.50 -1.11
CA GLN A 546 -36.92 11.67 -1.57
C GLN A 546 -38.42 11.39 -1.58
N LEU A 547 -38.85 10.24 -2.08
CA LEU A 547 -40.26 9.84 -2.07
C LEU A 547 -40.79 9.69 -0.64
N GLU A 548 -40.04 9.07 0.26
CA GLU A 548 -40.43 8.98 1.68
C GLU A 548 -40.59 10.36 2.33
N TYR A 549 -39.70 11.32 2.02
CA TYR A 549 -39.85 12.69 2.51
C TYR A 549 -41.08 13.38 1.92
N GLN A 550 -41.36 13.19 0.62
CA GLN A 550 -42.57 13.71 -0.02
C GLN A 550 -43.84 13.12 0.59
N GLU A 551 -43.88 11.81 0.83
CA GLU A 551 -45.01 11.16 1.51
C GLU A 551 -45.23 11.69 2.94
N ARG A 552 -44.14 11.88 3.71
CA ARG A 552 -44.23 12.45 5.06
C ARG A 552 -44.74 13.90 5.00
N ALA A 553 -44.31 14.69 4.03
CA ALA A 553 -44.81 16.05 3.82
C ALA A 553 -46.31 16.06 3.49
N LEU A 554 -46.75 15.22 2.55
CA LEU A 554 -48.17 15.09 2.19
C LEU A 554 -49.03 14.66 3.38
N ARG A 555 -48.58 13.70 4.21
CA ARG A 555 -49.31 13.30 5.42
C ARG A 555 -49.48 14.46 6.41
N LEU A 556 -48.44 15.27 6.60
CA LEU A 556 -48.52 16.46 7.45
C LEU A 556 -49.48 17.52 6.87
N GLU A 557 -49.48 17.72 5.55
CA GLU A 557 -50.43 18.60 4.88
C GLU A 557 -51.87 18.11 5.05
N GLU A 558 -52.14 16.80 4.89
CA GLU A 558 -53.46 16.22 5.15
C GLU A 558 -53.92 16.39 6.60
N GLU A 559 -53.03 16.23 7.57
CA GLU A 559 -53.33 16.47 8.98
C GLU A 559 -53.67 17.94 9.25
N LEU A 560 -52.93 18.88 8.63
CA LEU A 560 -53.24 20.31 8.69
C LEU A 560 -54.58 20.64 8.03
N HIS A 561 -54.90 20.02 6.89
CA HIS A 561 -56.21 20.15 6.25
C HIS A 561 -57.33 19.65 7.17
N LYS A 562 -57.18 18.46 7.76
CA LYS A 562 -58.15 17.93 8.74
C LYS A 562 -58.31 18.87 9.96
N GLN A 563 -57.24 19.50 10.42
CA GLN A 563 -57.30 20.49 11.51
C GLN A 563 -58.05 21.75 11.08
N ARG A 564 -57.79 22.26 9.87
CA ARG A 564 -58.51 23.41 9.30
C ARG A 564 -60.01 23.11 9.15
N ASP A 565 -60.36 21.94 8.64
CA ASP A 565 -61.76 21.54 8.45
C ASP A 565 -62.49 21.41 9.79
N ARG A 566 -61.84 20.82 10.82
CA ARG A 566 -62.38 20.77 12.18
C ARG A 566 -62.56 22.17 12.76
N ALA A 567 -61.60 23.07 12.58
CA ALA A 567 -61.71 24.45 13.05
C ALA A 567 -62.85 25.20 12.35
N LEU A 568 -62.99 25.02 11.02
CA LEU A 568 -64.11 25.58 10.26
C LEU A 568 -65.46 25.02 10.71
N ALA A 569 -65.55 23.72 11.01
CA ALA A 569 -66.77 23.10 11.54
C ALA A 569 -67.14 23.67 12.91
N VAL A 570 -66.18 23.78 13.84
CA VAL A 570 -66.41 24.40 15.15
C VAL A 570 -66.82 25.86 15.01
N LEU A 571 -66.19 26.63 14.09
CA LEU A 571 -66.62 28.00 13.82
C LEU A 571 -68.06 28.05 13.30
N ALA A 572 -68.44 27.16 12.37
CA ALA A 572 -69.80 27.08 11.86
C ALA A 572 -70.82 26.70 12.96
N GLU A 573 -70.48 25.78 13.86
CA GLU A 573 -71.31 25.45 15.04
C GLU A 573 -71.47 26.67 15.95
N LYS A 574 -70.38 27.41 16.21
CA LYS A 574 -70.43 28.65 17.01
C LYS A 574 -71.24 29.74 16.32
N ASP A 575 -71.15 29.87 15.00
CA ASP A 575 -71.98 30.82 14.24
C ASP A 575 -73.47 30.44 14.33
N GLN A 576 -73.81 29.15 14.23
CA GLN A 576 -75.18 28.67 14.45
C GLN A 576 -75.67 28.92 15.88
N GLU A 577 -74.84 28.66 16.90
CA GLU A 577 -75.16 28.98 18.28
C GLU A 577 -75.37 30.50 18.47
N LEU A 578 -74.52 31.34 17.86
CA LEU A 578 -74.68 32.79 17.87
C LEU A 578 -75.96 33.24 17.15
N GLU A 579 -76.33 32.61 16.04
CA GLU A 579 -77.60 32.85 15.34
C GLU A 579 -78.79 32.42 16.18
N GLN A 580 -78.72 31.28 16.86
CA GLN A 580 -79.74 30.82 17.81
C GLN A 580 -79.88 31.79 19.00
N LEU A 581 -78.76 32.25 19.56
CA LEU A 581 -78.75 33.25 20.63
C LEU A 581 -79.30 34.59 20.15
N ARG A 582 -78.99 35.02 18.92
CA ARG A 582 -79.57 36.23 18.28
C ARG A 582 -81.08 36.06 18.06
N ALA A 583 -81.54 34.90 17.61
CA ALA A 583 -82.95 34.60 17.41
C ALA A 583 -83.71 34.56 18.74
N LEU A 584 -83.11 34.00 19.79
CA LEU A 584 -83.66 34.00 21.16
C LEU A 584 -83.61 35.39 21.82
N ALA A 585 -82.59 36.20 21.50
CA ALA A 585 -82.50 37.60 21.92
C ALA A 585 -83.48 38.52 21.16
N LEU A 586 -84.01 38.07 20.02
CA LEU A 586 -85.05 38.74 19.26
C LEU A 586 -86.44 38.18 19.62
N PRO A 587 -86.87 38.37 20.89
CA PRO A 587 -87.96 39.33 21.10
C PRO A 587 -87.85 40.04 22.46
N ARG A 588 -86.88 40.95 22.63
CA ARG A 588 -87.04 42.02 23.64
C ARG A 588 -86.22 43.26 23.31
N GLY A 589 -86.77 44.13 22.47
CA GLY A 589 -86.36 45.55 22.41
C GLY A 589 -86.15 46.11 21.01
N LEU A 590 -87.22 46.26 20.23
CA LEU A 590 -87.28 47.25 19.15
C LEU A 590 -88.67 47.94 19.18
N GLN A 591 -88.89 48.73 20.23
CA GLN A 591 -89.57 50.02 20.12
C GLN A 591 -88.47 51.07 20.14
N GLY A 592 -88.38 51.90 19.09
CA GLY A 592 -87.37 52.95 19.04
C GLY A 592 -87.22 53.57 17.66
N SER A 593 -88.14 54.48 17.35
CA SER A 593 -88.15 55.32 16.16
C SER A 593 -86.88 56.16 15.99
N ARG A 594 -86.36 56.17 14.75
CA ARG A 594 -85.68 57.24 13.98
C ARG A 594 -84.60 58.13 14.63
N SER A 595 -83.56 58.30 13.81
CA SER A 595 -82.69 59.49 13.62
C SER A 595 -81.44 59.63 14.50
N GLY A 596 -80.32 59.89 13.81
CA GLY A 596 -79.19 60.64 14.36
C GLY A 596 -77.90 59.85 14.58
N ASP A 597 -77.02 59.92 13.57
CA ASP A 597 -75.56 60.10 13.66
C ASP A 597 -74.67 59.20 14.56
N SER A 598 -73.68 58.59 13.92
CA SER A 598 -72.36 58.23 14.49
C SER A 598 -71.69 59.45 15.17
N PRO A 599 -70.57 59.32 15.92
CA PRO A 599 -69.81 58.13 16.32
C PRO A 599 -69.40 58.11 17.82
N GLY A 600 -68.80 57.01 18.28
CA GLY A 600 -67.67 57.08 19.21
C GLY A 600 -67.80 56.29 20.51
N ARG A 601 -66.84 55.38 20.69
CA ARG A 601 -66.19 54.99 21.95
C ARG A 601 -67.09 54.69 23.14
N ASP A 602 -67.14 53.38 23.47
CA ASP A 602 -66.99 52.80 24.82
C ASP A 602 -67.84 51.53 24.95
N ALA A 603 -67.39 50.45 24.31
CA ALA A 603 -67.91 49.09 24.50
C ALA A 603 -66.81 48.18 25.09
N ALA A 604 -65.88 48.75 25.85
CA ALA A 604 -64.78 48.02 26.48
C ALA A 604 -65.03 47.65 27.95
N GLU A 605 -66.13 48.10 28.58
CA GLU A 605 -66.34 47.91 30.03
C GLU A 605 -67.59 47.10 30.42
N ALA A 606 -68.38 46.59 29.47
CA ALA A 606 -69.59 45.80 29.77
C ALA A 606 -69.43 44.28 29.57
N LEU A 607 -68.20 43.76 29.64
CA LEU A 607 -67.91 42.32 29.56
C LEU A 607 -67.12 41.69 30.74
N PRO A 608 -67.13 42.18 32.00
CA PRO A 608 -66.61 41.38 33.11
C PRO A 608 -67.63 40.44 33.76
N GLN A 609 -68.93 40.53 33.45
CA GLN A 609 -69.97 39.99 34.33
C GLN A 609 -70.88 38.89 33.73
N ALA A 610 -70.66 38.48 32.48
CA ALA A 610 -71.41 37.39 31.84
C ALA A 610 -70.67 36.04 31.78
N LEU A 611 -69.45 35.94 32.34
CA LEU A 611 -68.65 34.71 32.33
C LEU A 611 -68.68 33.90 33.64
N GLN A 612 -69.50 34.29 34.63
CA GLN A 612 -69.70 33.49 35.84
C GLN A 612 -70.91 32.56 35.68
N LEU A 613 -70.75 31.50 34.89
CA LEU A 613 -71.56 30.27 35.01
C LEU A 613 -70.64 29.12 35.46
N PRO A 614 -71.00 28.36 36.50
CA PRO A 614 -70.16 27.27 37.01
C PRO A 614 -70.38 26.01 36.15
N CYS A 615 -69.55 25.83 35.12
CA CYS A 615 -69.39 24.56 34.41
C CYS A 615 -67.89 24.25 34.37
N SER A 616 -67.46 23.17 35.01
CA SER A 616 -66.06 22.90 35.37
C SER A 616 -65.10 22.96 34.16
N PRO A 617 -64.20 23.97 34.07
CA PRO A 617 -63.20 24.05 33.01
C PRO A 617 -61.88 23.35 33.36
N GLU A 618 -61.76 22.78 34.56
CA GLU A 618 -60.50 22.21 35.08
C GLU A 618 -59.92 21.03 34.28
N PRO A 619 -60.68 20.02 33.81
CA PRO A 619 -60.06 18.86 33.16
C PRO A 619 -59.51 19.15 31.75
N THR A 620 -60.12 20.06 30.98
CA THR A 620 -59.65 20.41 29.63
C THR A 620 -58.41 21.29 29.66
N LEU A 621 -58.32 22.23 30.61
CA LEU A 621 -57.14 23.05 30.82
C LEU A 621 -55.94 22.20 31.29
N PHE A 622 -56.19 21.21 32.14
CA PHE A 622 -55.14 20.31 32.63
C PHE A 622 -54.58 19.41 31.51
N LEU A 623 -55.42 18.85 30.64
CA LEU A 623 -54.97 18.07 29.48
C LEU A 623 -54.19 18.91 28.47
N TYR A 624 -54.60 20.16 28.23
CA TYR A 624 -53.85 21.08 27.37
C TYR A 624 -52.50 21.47 27.99
N ALA A 625 -52.46 21.72 29.30
CA ALA A 625 -51.22 21.98 30.04
C ALA A 625 -50.27 20.78 30.00
N GLU A 626 -50.79 19.56 30.13
CA GLU A 626 -50.00 18.32 30.02
C GLU A 626 -49.45 18.12 28.60
N GLN A 627 -50.26 18.38 27.57
CA GLN A 627 -49.80 18.33 26.17
C GLN A 627 -48.74 19.38 25.86
N LEU A 628 -48.88 20.60 26.42
CA LEU A 628 -47.85 21.63 26.34
C LEU A 628 -46.56 21.19 27.03
N ALA A 629 -46.64 20.62 28.23
CA ALA A 629 -45.47 20.12 28.94
C ALA A 629 -44.74 19.02 28.15
N ARG A 630 -45.46 18.08 27.53
CA ARG A 630 -44.87 17.05 26.66
C ARG A 630 -44.15 17.67 25.45
N LYS A 631 -44.79 18.63 24.79
CA LYS A 631 -44.18 19.37 23.67
C LYS A 631 -42.96 20.17 24.12
N GLU A 632 -42.99 20.80 25.29
CA GLU A 632 -41.84 21.53 25.84
C GLU A 632 -40.68 20.60 26.17
N VAL A 633 -40.95 19.40 26.70
CA VAL A 633 -39.92 18.37 26.93
C VAL A 633 -39.31 17.91 25.61
N GLU A 634 -40.13 17.61 24.60
CA GLU A 634 -39.66 17.23 23.26
C GLU A 634 -38.84 18.34 22.60
N VAL A 635 -39.32 19.59 22.65
CA VAL A 635 -38.58 20.76 22.14
C VAL A 635 -37.27 20.95 22.90
N SER A 636 -37.25 20.74 24.22
CA SER A 636 -36.02 20.81 25.01
C SER A 636 -35.04 19.70 24.63
N ALA A 637 -35.54 18.49 24.36
CA ALA A 637 -34.73 17.36 23.93
C ALA A 637 -34.15 17.59 22.52
N LEU A 638 -34.96 18.10 21.59
CA LEU A 638 -34.53 18.48 20.24
C LEU A 638 -33.53 19.63 20.28
N ARG A 639 -33.72 20.65 21.15
CA ARG A 639 -32.74 21.73 21.36
C ARG A 639 -31.41 21.20 21.90
N LYS A 640 -31.45 20.28 22.88
CA LYS A 640 -30.25 19.60 23.40
C LYS A 640 -29.55 18.77 22.31
N HIS A 641 -30.31 18.05 21.48
CA HIS A 641 -29.76 17.27 20.38
C HIS A 641 -29.14 18.18 19.31
N ARG A 642 -29.82 19.27 18.93
CA ARG A 642 -29.29 20.30 18.03
C ARG A 642 -27.98 20.88 18.54
N HIS A 643 -27.93 21.25 19.82
CA HIS A 643 -26.71 21.78 20.42
C HIS A 643 -25.55 20.76 20.43
N ARG A 644 -25.84 19.47 20.66
CA ARG A 644 -24.84 18.39 20.54
C ARG A 644 -24.31 18.27 19.11
N LEU A 645 -25.17 18.34 18.10
CA LEU A 645 -24.77 18.31 16.69
C LEU A 645 -23.99 19.56 16.30
N GLU A 646 -24.40 20.74 16.75
CA GLU A 646 -23.67 22.01 16.57
C GLU A 646 -22.25 21.92 17.17
N LEU A 647 -22.11 21.40 18.40
CA LEU A 647 -20.81 21.16 19.03
C LEU A 647 -19.95 20.16 18.24
N GLN A 648 -20.55 19.09 17.73
CA GLN A 648 -19.83 18.13 16.87
C GLN A 648 -19.38 18.77 15.56
N LEU A 649 -20.23 19.60 14.94
CA LEU A 649 -19.87 20.35 13.73
C LEU A 649 -18.74 21.34 14.01
N HIS A 650 -18.79 22.09 15.11
CA HIS A 650 -17.70 22.99 15.48
C HIS A 650 -16.38 22.25 15.72
N ARG A 651 -16.41 21.12 16.45
CA ARG A 651 -15.21 20.28 16.64
C ARG A 651 -14.66 19.73 15.33
N LEU A 652 -15.52 19.30 14.40
CA LEU A 652 -15.11 18.84 13.07
C LEU A 652 -14.56 19.97 12.20
N GLN A 653 -15.11 21.18 12.33
CA GLN A 653 -14.58 22.36 11.66
C GLN A 653 -13.21 22.75 12.22
N GLU A 654 -13.04 22.77 13.54
CA GLU A 654 -11.76 23.02 14.21
C GLU A 654 -10.71 21.97 13.82
N SER A 655 -11.06 20.68 13.82
CA SER A 655 -10.15 19.62 13.38
C SER A 655 -9.80 19.76 11.90
N GLY A 656 -10.79 20.09 11.05
CA GLY A 656 -10.56 20.33 9.63
C GLY A 656 -9.70 21.56 9.34
N LEU A 657 -9.81 22.63 10.14
CA LEU A 657 -8.91 23.79 10.05
C LEU A 657 -7.49 23.43 10.49
N ALA A 658 -7.33 22.71 11.60
CA ALA A 658 -6.03 22.27 12.09
C ALA A 658 -5.33 21.33 11.09
N GLU A 659 -6.06 20.41 10.45
CA GLU A 659 -5.51 19.56 9.38
C GLU A 659 -5.10 20.39 8.16
N ARG A 660 -5.90 21.39 7.75
CA ARG A 660 -5.54 22.30 6.66
C ARG A 660 -4.30 23.13 6.98
N GLU A 661 -4.14 23.60 8.22
CA GLU A 661 -2.93 24.32 8.66
C GLU A 661 -1.70 23.43 8.62
N LYS A 662 -1.78 22.21 9.15
CA LYS A 662 -0.70 21.22 9.06
C LYS A 662 -0.30 20.94 7.61
N HIS A 663 -1.27 20.73 6.72
CA HIS A 663 -0.98 20.52 5.31
C HIS A 663 -0.37 21.77 4.65
N ARG A 664 -0.79 22.98 5.04
CA ARG A 664 -0.14 24.22 4.56
C ARG A 664 1.31 24.31 5.02
N GLU A 665 1.60 23.95 6.27
CA GLU A 665 2.96 23.91 6.81
C GLU A 665 3.82 22.85 6.11
N GLU A 666 3.29 21.64 5.91
CA GLU A 666 3.96 20.56 5.17
C GLU A 666 4.25 20.98 3.73
N VAL A 667 3.27 21.58 3.03
CA VAL A 667 3.46 22.09 1.67
C VAL A 667 4.50 23.20 1.65
N ALA A 668 4.50 24.13 2.61
CA ALA A 668 5.50 25.18 2.71
C ALA A 668 6.90 24.60 2.98
N ALA A 669 7.02 23.59 3.85
CA ALA A 669 8.27 22.90 4.14
C ALA A 669 8.81 22.15 2.91
N LEU A 670 7.96 21.41 2.20
CA LEU A 670 8.31 20.70 0.98
C LEU A 670 8.69 21.67 -0.15
N GLN A 671 7.94 22.77 -0.32
CA GLN A 671 8.31 23.84 -1.25
C GLN A 671 9.66 24.44 -0.88
N GLY A 672 9.95 24.65 0.41
CA GLY A 672 11.25 25.07 0.90
C GLY A 672 12.37 24.09 0.56
N GLN A 673 12.14 22.78 0.72
CA GLN A 673 13.10 21.73 0.36
C GLN A 673 13.33 21.67 -1.16
N ILE A 674 12.28 21.76 -1.98
CA ILE A 674 12.39 21.81 -3.44
C ILE A 674 13.19 23.03 -3.88
N GLN A 675 12.91 24.20 -3.31
CA GLN A 675 13.67 25.42 -3.60
C GLN A 675 15.14 25.30 -3.17
N LYS A 676 15.45 24.65 -2.04
CA LYS A 676 16.84 24.35 -1.63
C LYS A 676 17.53 23.44 -2.64
N SER A 677 16.93 22.30 -2.97
CA SER A 677 17.48 21.36 -3.96
C SER A 677 17.62 21.97 -5.36
N ALA A 678 16.70 22.86 -5.76
CA ALA A 678 16.81 23.59 -7.02
C ALA A 678 18.01 24.56 -7.03
N ARG A 679 18.28 25.24 -5.91
CA ARG A 679 19.45 26.10 -5.74
C ARG A 679 20.74 25.31 -5.69
N ASP A 680 20.75 24.14 -5.06
CA ASP A 680 21.95 23.30 -5.00
C ASP A 680 22.30 22.73 -6.37
N ARG A 681 21.30 22.28 -7.13
CA ARG A 681 21.47 21.90 -8.55
C ARG A 681 21.93 23.07 -9.43
N SER A 682 21.45 24.28 -9.18
CA SER A 682 21.91 25.46 -9.94
C SER A 682 23.32 25.93 -9.55
N ARG A 683 23.82 25.56 -8.36
CA ARG A 683 25.20 25.83 -7.92
C ARG A 683 26.22 24.89 -8.55
N GLU A 684 25.83 23.64 -8.81
CA GLU A 684 26.71 22.62 -9.43
C GLU A 684 27.19 23.02 -10.85
N GLY A 685 26.50 23.94 -11.54
CA GLY A 685 26.91 24.49 -12.83
C GLY A 685 27.64 25.84 -12.79
N ALA A 686 27.88 26.41 -11.61
CA ALA A 686 28.48 27.74 -11.50
C ALA A 686 30.01 27.70 -11.68
N ASN A 687 30.55 28.55 -12.57
CA ASN A 687 31.99 28.66 -12.77
C ASN A 687 32.68 29.25 -11.52
N LEU A 688 33.32 28.38 -10.73
CA LEU A 688 34.00 28.73 -9.48
C LEU A 688 35.15 29.74 -9.67
N GLU A 689 35.78 29.77 -10.84
CA GLU A 689 36.84 30.75 -11.14
C GLU A 689 36.27 32.16 -11.30
N TYR A 690 35.10 32.29 -11.94
CA TYR A 690 34.40 33.56 -12.05
C TYR A 690 33.94 34.06 -10.67
N LEU A 691 33.39 33.16 -9.84
CA LEU A 691 33.03 33.49 -8.46
C LEU A 691 34.27 33.92 -7.66
N LYS A 692 35.39 33.19 -7.75
CA LYS A 692 36.67 33.55 -7.13
C LYS A 692 37.11 34.95 -7.55
N ASN A 693 37.02 35.28 -8.84
CA ASN A 693 37.41 36.59 -9.36
C ASN A 693 36.48 37.72 -8.89
N ILE A 694 35.17 37.49 -8.79
CA ILE A 694 34.24 38.48 -8.25
C ILE A 694 34.42 38.64 -6.75
N VAL A 695 34.61 37.55 -5.99
CA VAL A 695 34.88 37.60 -4.55
C VAL A 695 36.20 38.32 -4.28
N PHE A 696 37.24 38.03 -5.07
CA PHE A 696 38.50 38.78 -5.01
C PHE A 696 38.29 40.27 -5.27
N ARG A 697 37.56 40.63 -6.34
CA ARG A 697 37.19 42.03 -6.63
C ARG A 697 36.38 42.66 -5.51
N PHE A 698 35.43 41.93 -4.92
CA PHE A 698 34.63 42.40 -3.80
C PHE A 698 35.50 42.73 -2.57
N LEU A 699 36.52 41.91 -2.30
CA LEU A 699 37.48 42.13 -1.20
C LEU A 699 38.48 43.27 -1.48
N THR A 700 38.89 43.48 -2.74
CA THR A 700 39.91 44.48 -3.10
C THR A 700 39.35 45.86 -3.46
N LEU A 701 38.06 45.98 -3.83
CA LEU A 701 37.45 47.26 -4.22
C LEU A 701 37.28 48.17 -2.99
N PRO A 702 37.65 49.47 -3.03
CA PRO A 702 37.43 50.41 -1.92
C PRO A 702 36.05 51.11 -1.94
N ASP A 703 35.35 51.10 -3.08
CA ASP A 703 34.08 51.81 -3.27
C ASP A 703 32.86 51.01 -2.78
N ALA A 704 31.98 51.66 -2.00
CA ALA A 704 30.79 51.06 -1.42
C ALA A 704 29.75 50.66 -2.49
N ARG A 705 29.63 51.44 -3.57
CA ARG A 705 28.68 51.12 -4.66
C ARG A 705 29.18 49.96 -5.51
N GLY A 706 30.46 49.94 -5.85
CA GLY A 706 31.10 48.79 -6.53
C GLY A 706 31.04 47.49 -5.71
N ARG A 707 31.18 47.58 -4.38
CA ARG A 707 30.98 46.44 -3.46
C ARG A 707 29.55 45.94 -3.46
N GLN A 708 28.54 46.81 -3.46
CA GLN A 708 27.13 46.40 -3.54
C GLN A 708 26.80 45.69 -4.86
N GLN A 709 27.35 46.16 -5.98
CA GLN A 709 27.16 45.53 -7.29
C GLN A 709 27.83 44.15 -7.36
N THR A 710 29.06 44.02 -6.88
CA THR A 710 29.77 42.73 -6.81
C THR A 710 29.15 41.77 -5.79
N LEU A 711 28.64 42.26 -4.66
CA LEU A 711 27.83 41.46 -3.71
C LEU A 711 26.53 40.97 -4.34
N SER A 712 25.83 41.83 -5.09
CA SER A 712 24.63 41.43 -5.83
C SER A 712 24.95 40.33 -6.85
N ALA A 713 26.07 40.43 -7.55
CA ALA A 713 26.54 39.40 -8.48
C ALA A 713 26.90 38.09 -7.75
N ILE A 714 27.52 38.15 -6.57
CA ILE A 714 27.81 36.97 -5.75
C ILE A 714 26.50 36.30 -5.28
N LEU A 715 25.53 37.10 -4.81
CA LEU A 715 24.22 36.61 -4.35
C LEU A 715 23.38 35.97 -5.46
N THR A 716 23.53 36.42 -6.70
CA THR A 716 22.86 35.82 -7.86
C THR A 716 23.55 34.53 -8.29
N ILE A 717 24.87 34.50 -8.40
CA ILE A 717 25.63 33.29 -8.78
C ILE A 717 25.44 32.17 -7.76
N LEU A 718 25.42 32.49 -6.47
CA LEU A 718 25.21 31.52 -5.39
C LEU A 718 23.74 31.25 -5.06
N HIS A 719 22.81 31.86 -5.82
CA HIS A 719 21.37 31.63 -5.73
C HIS A 719 20.80 31.69 -4.30
N PHE A 720 21.11 32.77 -3.56
CA PHE A 720 20.65 32.96 -2.18
C PHE A 720 19.12 33.05 -2.05
N SER A 721 18.59 32.56 -0.92
CA SER A 721 17.17 32.69 -0.55
C SER A 721 16.75 34.16 -0.48
N PRO A 722 15.49 34.51 -0.79
CA PRO A 722 14.99 35.86 -0.55
C PRO A 722 15.17 36.30 0.91
N GLU A 723 15.01 35.39 1.87
CA GLU A 723 15.25 35.64 3.31
C GLU A 723 16.73 35.89 3.62
N GLU A 724 17.64 35.15 3.00
CA GLU A 724 19.08 35.32 3.18
C GLU A 724 19.57 36.59 2.49
N LYS A 725 19.03 36.93 1.31
CA LYS A 725 19.29 38.21 0.62
C LYS A 725 18.82 39.39 1.45
N GLN A 726 17.65 39.30 2.06
CA GLN A 726 17.14 40.32 2.98
C GLN A 726 18.00 40.41 4.24
N SER A 727 18.46 39.28 4.78
CA SER A 727 19.38 39.25 5.93
C SER A 727 20.71 39.90 5.56
N VAL A 728 21.34 39.53 4.45
CA VAL A 728 22.59 40.12 3.96
C VAL A 728 22.43 41.61 3.65
N ALA A 729 21.29 42.03 3.07
CA ALA A 729 20.98 43.43 2.82
C ALA A 729 20.80 44.24 4.11
N ARG A 730 20.14 43.68 5.14
CA ARG A 730 19.99 44.29 6.46
C ARG A 730 21.35 44.50 7.14
N HIS A 731 22.23 43.51 7.11
CA HIS A 731 23.58 43.60 7.68
C HIS A 731 24.50 44.54 6.88
N SER A 732 24.39 44.54 5.54
CA SER A 732 25.13 45.46 4.66
C SER A 732 24.71 46.93 4.86
N ALA A 733 23.44 47.18 5.19
CA ALA A 733 22.92 48.51 5.47
C ALA A 733 23.24 49.03 6.89
N GLN A 734 23.44 48.14 7.88
CA GLN A 734 23.61 48.51 9.29
C GLN A 734 25.06 48.79 9.73
N GLY A 735 26.07 48.42 8.95
CA GLY A 735 27.45 48.78 9.29
C GLY A 735 28.46 47.88 8.60
N GLY A 736 29.50 48.49 8.04
CA GLY A 736 30.48 47.83 7.20
C GLY A 736 31.07 46.59 7.85
N TRP A 737 30.88 45.44 7.18
CA TRP A 737 31.41 44.11 7.52
C TRP A 737 32.93 44.07 7.80
N TRP A 738 33.66 45.17 7.51
CA TRP A 738 35.12 45.31 7.59
C TRP A 738 35.60 46.64 8.18
N LEU A 739 34.75 47.41 8.89
CA LEU A 739 35.19 48.62 9.61
C LEU A 739 35.41 48.36 11.11
N HIS A 740 36.14 47.30 11.45
CA HIS A 740 36.82 47.19 12.74
C HIS A 740 38.29 46.85 12.49
N GLY A 741 39.04 47.86 12.07
CA GLY A 741 40.46 47.76 11.75
C GLY A 741 41.10 49.14 11.58
N LYS A 742 40.91 50.02 12.56
CA LYS A 742 41.78 51.18 12.77
C LYS A 742 42.39 51.09 14.16
N ARG A 743 43.48 50.34 14.28
CA ARG A 743 44.75 50.76 14.87
C ARG A 743 45.80 49.70 14.66
#